data_AF-A0AAW0BBC4-F1
#
_entry.id   AF-A0AAW0BBC4-F1
#
_cell.length_a   1.000
_cell.length_b   1.000
_cell.length_c   1.000
_cell.angle_alpha   90.00
_cell.angle_beta   90.00
_cell.angle_gamma   90.00
#
_symmetry.space_group_name_H-M   'P 1'
#
loop_
_entity.id
_entity.type
_entity.pdbx_description
1 polymer ?
#
loop_
_entity_poly.entity_id
_entity_poly.type
_entity_poly.pdbx_seq_one_letter_code
_entity_poly.pdbx_strand_id
1 'polypeptide(L)'
;MPLFSRLSYLQKHDELRQLDFRQISLFIHLGSLMKDDINLTQPLEMPYDGPPPILPPSIQGFLSDATGIALNLIPLCWGVLKEEAWEQAEDIWAGDEELFRNYGWNRGIMLMKLYPHTHFCDNADCDPTRPMKRENQRQIIIYTLSRGAQPGYHVHLTCESMCYLAKTAYHNNYRVVDGTRIYYSTTPKYLQVGEHQFVEDAVAATWTSTMVLGWFSATNGAHLYNQTLAMRDEVLPPDWKIGKTIETAHVWDAFIINALLQDSIKRGKELEVPHTGDQCDRFKAAMERRNCRIVEEGQEEIAHACDKCMRVTENDDGTFGKVQVLVCDGLSIGHPCCSVFRCTEALKKNSHRFCQSHAHLELVCSIVGCDEPVVEGRKTCADAVHQKVEDKYYERGGVSFILRERYRRTNASVVAPTNSVSTSVDNVMVTDLQEEFSVGEDGDVRMMDPATSSSVGQAVDDLDECGAKKSEQGNRVLKAIFSQQRTHNEQIAVRPCGVIVGRATFHGAEAVSNIDLFLKALCNIPGFQKPEGFIYDCACDLHQQRQGDPWYDNVALCVDVFHFLNKHKVTHKHCQENCNPAMYPELMTDDKTGWFFNTSIAEQTNLWLGGYQAICRELGAIKFNFFLDEMIRLRNAEIVRQLATQGYNPWRTPANAL
;
A
#
# COMPACT_ATOMS: atom_id res chain seq x y z
N MET A 1 -7.61 -15.94 -45.40
CA MET A 1 -7.43 -17.17 -46.22
C MET A 1 -6.74 -18.20 -45.34
N PRO A 2 -7.05 -19.51 -45.40
CA PRO A 2 -6.38 -20.50 -44.55
C PRO A 2 -4.87 -20.58 -44.87
N LEU A 3 -4.01 -20.74 -43.86
CA LEU A 3 -2.54 -20.86 -43.97
C LEU A 3 -2.08 -21.76 -45.14
N PHE A 4 -2.77 -22.90 -45.34
CA PHE A 4 -2.53 -23.84 -46.44
C PHE A 4 -2.61 -23.22 -47.84
N SER A 5 -3.52 -22.28 -48.06
CA SER A 5 -3.66 -21.60 -49.36
C SER A 5 -2.54 -20.61 -49.65
N ARG A 6 -1.97 -19.96 -48.61
CA ARG A 6 -0.83 -19.03 -48.77
C ARG A 6 0.52 -19.76 -48.81
N LEU A 7 0.66 -20.90 -48.12
CA LEU A 7 1.80 -21.81 -48.33
C LEU A 7 1.88 -22.32 -49.79
N SER A 8 0.75 -22.43 -50.50
CA SER A 8 0.76 -22.75 -51.93
C SER A 8 1.33 -21.62 -52.82
N TYR A 9 1.37 -20.37 -52.33
CA TYR A 9 2.03 -19.26 -53.02
C TYR A 9 3.55 -19.29 -52.87
N LEU A 10 4.08 -19.84 -51.76
CA LEU A 10 5.53 -20.13 -51.65
C LEU A 10 5.97 -21.10 -52.77
N GLN A 11 5.10 -22.04 -53.16
CA GLN A 11 5.39 -22.97 -54.26
C GLN A 11 5.47 -22.28 -55.63
N LYS A 12 4.96 -21.05 -55.79
CA LYS A 12 5.06 -20.28 -57.03
C LYS A 12 6.38 -19.53 -57.18
N HIS A 13 7.16 -19.41 -56.10
CA HIS A 13 8.49 -18.81 -56.11
C HIS A 13 9.54 -19.91 -55.97
N ASP A 14 10.21 -20.25 -57.07
CA ASP A 14 11.23 -21.32 -57.10
C ASP A 14 12.32 -21.12 -56.03
N GLU A 15 12.65 -19.86 -55.72
CA GLU A 15 13.64 -19.44 -54.73
C GLU A 15 13.18 -19.70 -53.28
N LEU A 16 11.87 -19.64 -53.00
CA LEU A 16 11.31 -19.82 -51.66
C LEU A 16 10.98 -21.30 -51.35
N ARG A 17 11.01 -22.19 -52.35
CA ARG A 17 10.75 -23.63 -52.15
C ARG A 17 11.79 -24.33 -51.27
N GLN A 18 12.96 -23.73 -51.12
CA GLN A 18 14.06 -24.30 -50.33
C GLN A 18 13.91 -24.02 -48.82
N LEU A 19 12.96 -23.14 -48.44
CA LEU A 19 12.73 -22.81 -47.03
C LEU A 19 12.05 -23.97 -46.31
N ASP A 20 12.60 -24.34 -45.16
CA ASP A 20 11.96 -25.33 -44.31
C ASP A 20 10.82 -24.73 -43.46
N PHE A 21 10.00 -25.59 -42.89
CA PHE A 21 8.88 -25.18 -42.05
C PHE A 21 9.32 -24.35 -40.83
N ARG A 22 10.48 -24.65 -40.25
CA ARG A 22 10.99 -23.93 -39.08
C ARG A 22 11.35 -22.49 -39.45
N GLN A 23 12.02 -22.28 -40.57
CA GLN A 23 12.38 -20.96 -41.09
C GLN A 23 11.12 -20.12 -41.35
N ILE A 24 10.12 -20.71 -42.01
CA ILE A 24 8.84 -20.05 -42.30
C ILE A 24 8.13 -19.69 -40.99
N SER A 25 7.98 -20.65 -40.07
CA SER A 25 7.30 -20.42 -38.78
C SER A 25 8.01 -19.37 -37.95
N LEU A 26 9.34 -19.39 -37.90
CA LEU A 26 10.13 -18.42 -37.14
C LEU A 26 10.08 -17.03 -37.78
N PHE A 27 10.09 -16.94 -39.11
CA PHE A 27 9.95 -15.67 -39.83
C PHE A 27 8.61 -14.99 -39.51
N ILE A 28 7.51 -15.75 -39.60
CA ILE A 28 6.16 -15.24 -39.28
C ILE A 28 6.10 -14.78 -37.82
N HIS A 29 6.59 -15.61 -36.92
CA HIS A 29 6.60 -15.32 -35.49
C HIS A 29 7.42 -14.07 -35.13
N LEU A 30 8.68 -13.99 -35.55
CA LEU A 30 9.52 -12.81 -35.28
C LEU A 30 8.95 -11.55 -35.93
N GLY A 31 8.38 -11.66 -37.14
CA GLY A 31 7.68 -10.55 -37.80
C GLY A 31 6.49 -10.04 -36.98
N SER A 32 5.74 -10.93 -36.33
CA SER A 32 4.62 -10.56 -35.48
C SER A 32 5.04 -9.75 -34.24
N LEU A 33 6.26 -9.95 -33.72
CA LEU A 33 6.77 -9.24 -32.54
C LEU A 33 7.27 -7.80 -32.83
N MET A 34 7.26 -7.37 -34.09
CA MET A 34 7.85 -6.09 -34.52
C MET A 34 6.86 -5.18 -35.28
N LYS A 35 5.55 -5.44 -35.19
CA LYS A 35 4.52 -4.71 -35.97
C LYS A 35 4.61 -3.20 -35.77
N ASP A 36 4.79 -2.74 -34.54
CA ASP A 36 4.90 -1.31 -34.23
C ASP A 36 6.12 -0.65 -34.89
N ASP A 37 7.30 -1.29 -34.90
CA ASP A 37 8.49 -0.70 -35.53
C ASP A 37 8.42 -0.76 -37.05
N ILE A 38 7.84 -1.84 -37.58
CA ILE A 38 7.55 -1.98 -39.00
C ILE A 38 6.61 -0.85 -39.43
N ASN A 39 5.56 -0.58 -38.65
CA ASN A 39 4.61 0.49 -38.93
C ASN A 39 5.22 1.88 -38.77
N LEU A 40 5.98 2.14 -37.70
CA LEU A 40 6.53 3.46 -37.39
C LEU A 40 7.40 4.01 -38.53
N THR A 41 8.13 3.12 -39.20
CA THR A 41 9.04 3.45 -40.30
C THR A 41 8.37 3.63 -41.67
N GLN A 42 7.05 3.40 -41.78
CA GLN A 42 6.32 3.60 -43.03
C GLN A 42 6.00 5.07 -43.28
N PRO A 43 5.89 5.51 -44.56
CA PRO A 43 5.36 6.83 -44.92
C PRO A 43 3.98 7.13 -44.31
N LEU A 44 3.63 8.41 -44.17
CA LEU A 44 2.36 8.85 -43.59
C LEU A 44 1.15 8.51 -44.47
N GLU A 45 1.37 8.42 -45.78
CA GLU A 45 0.34 8.18 -46.80
C GLU A 45 -0.06 6.70 -46.88
N MET A 46 0.68 5.82 -46.21
CA MET A 46 0.41 4.39 -46.21
C MET A 46 -0.76 4.04 -45.29
N PRO A 47 -1.71 3.19 -45.74
CA PRO A 47 -2.77 2.67 -44.89
C PRO A 47 -2.18 1.96 -43.65
N TYR A 48 -2.73 2.25 -42.48
CA TYR A 48 -2.34 1.64 -41.20
C TYR A 48 -3.10 0.33 -40.90
N ASP A 49 -4.09 0.00 -41.73
CA ASP A 49 -5.10 -1.04 -41.50
C ASP A 49 -4.66 -2.46 -41.90
N GLY A 50 -3.35 -2.68 -42.06
CA GLY A 50 -2.79 -3.96 -42.49
C GLY A 50 -1.25 -3.95 -42.60
N PRO A 51 -0.64 -5.09 -42.95
CA PRO A 51 0.81 -5.19 -43.02
C PRO A 51 1.38 -4.35 -44.18
N PRO A 52 2.34 -3.45 -43.90
CA PRO A 52 2.89 -2.61 -44.93
C PRO A 52 3.67 -3.41 -45.97
N PRO A 53 3.77 -2.92 -47.21
CA PRO A 53 4.43 -3.62 -48.31
C PRO A 53 5.95 -3.64 -48.17
N ILE A 54 6.53 -2.68 -47.44
CA ILE A 54 7.97 -2.50 -47.33
C ILE A 54 8.41 -2.87 -45.92
N LEU A 55 9.35 -3.82 -45.83
CA LEU A 55 10.01 -4.16 -44.57
C LEU A 55 11.28 -3.31 -44.39
N PRO A 56 11.52 -2.69 -43.22
CA PRO A 56 12.71 -1.86 -43.01
C PRO A 56 14.04 -2.62 -43.12
N PRO A 57 15.12 -2.04 -43.66
CA PRO A 57 16.39 -2.75 -43.86
C PRO A 57 17.01 -3.36 -42.60
N SER A 58 16.90 -2.69 -41.44
CA SER A 58 17.39 -3.22 -40.16
C SER A 58 16.63 -4.49 -39.73
N ILE A 59 15.30 -4.50 -39.94
CA ILE A 59 14.43 -5.64 -39.64
C ILE A 59 14.68 -6.77 -40.65
N GLN A 60 14.92 -6.45 -41.93
CA GLN A 60 15.30 -7.46 -42.93
C GLN A 60 16.59 -8.19 -42.52
N GLY A 61 17.61 -7.43 -42.09
CA GLY A 61 18.87 -8.00 -41.61
C GLY A 61 18.68 -8.88 -40.38
N PHE A 62 17.88 -8.43 -39.40
CA PHE A 62 17.57 -9.22 -38.22
C PHE A 62 16.86 -10.54 -38.56
N LEU A 63 15.80 -10.48 -39.38
CA LEU A 63 15.06 -11.68 -39.77
C LEU A 63 15.96 -12.65 -40.56
N SER A 64 16.84 -12.15 -41.43
CA SER A 64 17.79 -12.97 -42.17
C SER A 64 18.71 -13.76 -41.24
N ASP A 65 19.36 -13.07 -40.29
CA ASP A 65 20.30 -13.70 -39.37
C ASP A 65 19.61 -14.65 -38.38
N ALA A 66 18.45 -14.26 -37.84
CA ALA A 66 17.72 -15.04 -36.85
C ALA A 66 17.07 -16.31 -37.42
N THR A 67 16.62 -16.26 -38.69
CA THR A 67 15.97 -17.40 -39.36
C THR A 67 16.94 -18.23 -40.22
N GLY A 68 18.11 -17.69 -40.54
CA GLY A 68 19.04 -18.27 -41.52
C GLY A 68 18.57 -18.16 -42.97
N ILE A 69 17.52 -17.39 -43.25
CA ILE A 69 17.05 -17.12 -44.63
C ILE A 69 17.99 -16.09 -45.26
N ALA A 70 18.44 -16.31 -46.49
CA ALA A 70 19.30 -15.36 -47.19
C ALA A 70 18.64 -13.97 -47.32
N LEU A 71 19.40 -12.89 -47.07
CA LEU A 71 18.89 -11.52 -46.98
C LEU A 71 18.10 -11.08 -48.24
N ASN A 72 18.53 -11.51 -49.42
CA ASN A 72 17.86 -11.22 -50.69
C ASN A 72 16.47 -11.88 -50.82
N LEU A 73 16.20 -12.94 -50.06
CA LEU A 73 14.91 -13.64 -50.04
C LEU A 73 13.93 -13.04 -49.02
N ILE A 74 14.39 -12.22 -48.07
CA ILE A 74 13.55 -11.65 -47.01
C ILE A 74 12.41 -10.77 -47.56
N PRO A 75 12.63 -9.85 -48.53
CA PRO A 75 11.52 -9.09 -49.13
C PRO A 75 10.49 -9.98 -49.82
N LEU A 76 10.93 -11.06 -50.46
CA LEU A 76 10.04 -12.04 -51.10
C LEU A 76 9.21 -12.80 -50.05
N CYS A 77 9.84 -13.22 -48.96
CA CYS A 77 9.15 -13.85 -47.82
C CYS A 77 8.10 -12.91 -47.24
N TRP A 78 8.43 -11.64 -47.01
CA TRP A 78 7.47 -10.64 -46.53
C TRP A 78 6.31 -10.47 -47.51
N GLY A 79 6.58 -10.36 -48.82
CA GLY A 79 5.54 -10.24 -49.85
C GLY A 79 4.50 -11.38 -49.83
N VAL A 80 4.89 -12.57 -49.39
CA VAL A 80 4.00 -13.75 -49.31
C VAL A 80 3.39 -13.94 -47.92
N LEU A 81 4.16 -13.72 -46.85
CA LEU A 81 3.85 -14.14 -45.48
C LEU A 81 3.47 -12.99 -44.53
N LYS A 82 3.52 -11.73 -44.98
CA LYS A 82 3.27 -10.57 -44.11
C LYS A 82 1.91 -10.58 -43.43
N GLU A 83 0.89 -11.08 -44.12
CA GLU A 83 -0.48 -11.13 -43.60
C GLU A 83 -0.60 -12.12 -42.43
N GLU A 84 0.07 -13.27 -42.53
CA GLU A 84 0.18 -14.25 -41.44
C GLU A 84 0.93 -13.66 -40.25
N ALA A 85 2.05 -12.96 -40.50
CA ALA A 85 2.81 -12.32 -39.44
C ALA A 85 1.97 -11.23 -38.75
N TRP A 86 1.10 -10.55 -39.50
CA TRP A 86 0.23 -9.50 -38.97
C TRP A 86 -0.95 -10.06 -38.15
N GLU A 87 -1.55 -11.15 -38.63
CA GLU A 87 -2.68 -11.83 -37.96
C GLU A 87 -2.23 -12.63 -36.73
N GLN A 88 -0.96 -13.02 -36.65
CA GLN A 88 -0.41 -13.76 -35.51
C GLN A 88 -0.36 -12.90 -34.22
N ALA A 89 -0.68 -13.53 -33.09
CA ALA A 89 -0.56 -12.93 -31.77
C ALA A 89 0.91 -12.66 -31.39
N GLU A 90 1.15 -11.58 -30.67
CA GLU A 90 2.48 -11.10 -30.28
C GLU A 90 2.97 -11.79 -28.99
N ASP A 91 2.78 -13.11 -28.94
CA ASP A 91 3.18 -13.93 -27.81
C ASP A 91 4.66 -14.23 -27.88
N ILE A 92 5.41 -13.93 -26.82
CA ILE A 92 6.85 -14.17 -26.75
C ILE A 92 7.11 -15.64 -26.43
N TRP A 93 7.88 -16.32 -27.27
CA TRP A 93 8.24 -17.73 -27.15
C TRP A 93 9.56 -17.94 -26.41
N ALA A 94 9.76 -19.17 -25.93
CA ALA A 94 11.02 -19.57 -25.33
C ALA A 94 12.14 -19.53 -26.39
N GLY A 95 13.22 -18.80 -26.09
CA GLY A 95 14.37 -18.63 -26.98
C GLY A 95 14.39 -17.30 -27.75
N ASP A 96 13.28 -16.55 -27.78
CA ASP A 96 13.25 -15.23 -28.46
C ASP A 96 14.28 -14.27 -27.86
N GLU A 97 14.43 -14.26 -26.54
CA GLU A 97 15.43 -13.43 -25.87
C GLU A 97 16.84 -13.66 -26.40
N GLU A 98 17.19 -14.91 -26.69
CA GLU A 98 18.50 -15.27 -27.24
C GLU A 98 18.63 -14.81 -28.71
N LEU A 99 17.58 -14.96 -29.51
CA LEU A 99 17.57 -14.47 -30.90
C LEU A 99 17.72 -12.95 -30.97
N PHE A 100 16.96 -12.21 -30.17
CA PHE A 100 17.05 -10.75 -30.11
C PHE A 100 18.40 -10.29 -29.52
N ARG A 101 18.94 -11.01 -28.52
CA ARG A 101 20.27 -10.74 -27.98
C ARG A 101 21.38 -10.91 -29.02
N ASN A 102 21.37 -12.02 -29.74
CA ASN A 102 22.43 -12.39 -30.67
C ASN A 102 22.36 -11.59 -31.98
N TYR A 103 21.15 -11.33 -32.48
CA TYR A 103 20.94 -10.76 -33.81
C TYR A 103 20.27 -9.39 -33.81
N GLY A 104 19.56 -9.02 -32.75
CA GLY A 104 18.77 -7.78 -32.68
C GLY A 104 19.50 -6.59 -32.05
N TRP A 105 20.20 -6.79 -30.94
CA TRP A 105 20.75 -5.69 -30.11
C TRP A 105 21.69 -4.76 -30.88
N ASN A 106 22.61 -5.31 -31.68
CA ASN A 106 23.54 -4.52 -32.51
C ASN A 106 22.84 -3.70 -33.62
N ARG A 107 21.54 -3.95 -33.86
CA ARG A 107 20.69 -3.25 -34.83
C ARG A 107 19.69 -2.30 -34.15
N GLY A 108 19.76 -2.15 -32.82
CA GLY A 108 18.77 -1.40 -32.04
C GLY A 108 17.42 -2.10 -31.91
N ILE A 109 17.34 -3.39 -32.23
CA ILE A 109 16.10 -4.19 -32.19
C ILE A 109 16.07 -4.97 -30.88
N MET A 110 15.20 -4.53 -29.97
CA MET A 110 14.98 -5.17 -28.66
C MET A 110 13.72 -6.01 -28.68
N LEU A 111 13.69 -7.10 -27.93
CA LEU A 111 12.47 -7.91 -27.76
C LEU A 111 11.38 -7.10 -27.04
N MET A 112 11.76 -6.32 -26.03
CA MET A 112 10.83 -5.55 -25.23
C MET A 112 10.72 -4.11 -25.75
N LYS A 113 9.53 -3.73 -26.24
CA LYS A 113 9.21 -2.36 -26.65
C LYS A 113 7.83 -1.99 -26.13
N LEU A 114 7.76 -0.85 -25.46
CA LEU A 114 6.52 -0.34 -24.87
C LEU A 114 6.06 0.88 -25.67
N TYR A 115 5.09 0.65 -26.56
CA TYR A 115 4.39 1.70 -27.30
C TYR A 115 3.14 2.16 -26.55
N PRO A 116 2.57 3.33 -26.88
CA PRO A 116 1.23 3.70 -26.43
C PRO A 116 0.18 2.73 -26.99
N HIS A 117 -0.99 2.64 -26.36
CA HIS A 117 -2.06 1.74 -26.83
C HIS A 117 -2.63 2.12 -28.21
N THR A 118 -2.34 3.33 -28.69
CA THR A 118 -2.83 3.88 -29.94
C THR A 118 -1.71 4.60 -30.66
N HIS A 119 -1.71 4.44 -31.98
CA HIS A 119 -0.89 5.24 -32.88
C HIS A 119 -1.66 6.44 -33.43
N PHE A 120 -2.93 6.62 -33.05
CA PHE A 120 -3.79 7.72 -33.49
C PHE A 120 -4.12 8.64 -32.32
N CYS A 121 -4.30 9.93 -32.64
CA CYS A 121 -4.75 10.90 -31.65
C CYS A 121 -6.23 10.66 -31.33
N ASP A 122 -6.58 10.65 -30.04
CA ASP A 122 -7.95 10.51 -29.54
C ASP A 122 -8.69 11.86 -29.43
N ASN A 123 -8.03 12.97 -29.77
CA ASN A 123 -8.65 14.29 -29.80
C ASN A 123 -9.57 14.40 -31.03
N ALA A 124 -10.84 14.76 -30.79
CA ALA A 124 -11.86 14.93 -31.82
C ALA A 124 -11.52 15.99 -32.88
N ASP A 125 -10.67 16.96 -32.54
CA ASP A 125 -10.22 18.01 -33.48
C ASP A 125 -9.07 17.56 -34.40
N CYS A 126 -8.47 16.41 -34.12
CA CYS A 126 -7.35 15.86 -34.85
C CYS A 126 -7.84 14.77 -35.84
N ASP A 127 -7.21 14.67 -37.02
CA ASP A 127 -7.59 13.70 -38.07
C ASP A 127 -7.40 12.26 -37.55
N PRO A 128 -8.49 11.49 -37.34
CA PRO A 128 -8.42 10.16 -36.75
C PRO A 128 -7.81 9.12 -37.69
N THR A 129 -7.63 9.45 -38.97
CA THR A 129 -7.05 8.54 -39.98
C THR A 129 -5.53 8.70 -40.10
N ARG A 130 -4.95 9.74 -39.50
CA ARG A 130 -3.53 10.05 -39.61
C ARG A 130 -2.75 9.52 -38.40
N PRO A 131 -1.83 8.55 -38.59
CA PRO A 131 -1.05 8.02 -37.49
C PRO A 131 0.01 9.03 -37.00
N MET A 132 0.28 8.98 -35.71
CA MET A 132 1.37 9.67 -35.04
C MET A 132 2.69 8.99 -35.38
N LYS A 133 3.58 9.72 -36.01
CA LYS A 133 4.92 9.22 -36.39
C LYS A 133 6.05 9.88 -35.64
N ARG A 134 5.80 11.00 -34.94
CA ARG A 134 6.82 11.67 -34.14
C ARG A 134 7.03 10.92 -32.83
N GLU A 135 8.16 10.26 -32.75
CA GLU A 135 8.58 9.37 -31.70
C GLU A 135 9.70 9.97 -30.85
N ASN A 136 9.74 9.55 -29.60
CA ASN A 136 10.94 9.68 -28.79
C ASN A 136 11.12 8.41 -27.97
N GLN A 137 12.29 7.80 -28.15
CA GLN A 137 12.63 6.49 -27.65
C GLN A 137 13.61 6.61 -26.48
N ARG A 138 13.35 5.87 -25.41
CA ARG A 138 14.19 5.85 -24.20
C ARG A 138 14.55 4.43 -23.81
N GLN A 139 15.81 4.22 -23.41
CA GLN A 139 16.25 2.97 -22.80
C GLN A 139 15.50 2.77 -21.47
N ILE A 140 15.02 1.55 -21.23
CA ILE A 140 14.31 1.17 -20.00
C ILE A 140 14.72 -0.23 -19.53
N ILE A 141 14.40 -0.55 -18.29
CA ILE A 141 14.42 -1.92 -17.76
C ILE A 141 12.99 -2.31 -17.39
N ILE A 142 12.59 -3.49 -17.85
CA ILE A 142 11.31 -4.11 -17.54
C ILE A 142 11.53 -5.27 -16.59
N TYR A 143 10.90 -5.21 -15.43
CA TYR A 143 10.96 -6.25 -14.40
C TYR A 143 9.79 -7.22 -14.61
N THR A 144 10.10 -8.45 -15.03
CA THR A 144 9.12 -9.49 -15.35
C THR A 144 9.28 -10.70 -14.43
N LEU A 145 8.19 -11.42 -14.20
CA LEU A 145 8.18 -12.55 -13.28
C LEU A 145 8.90 -13.77 -13.86
N SER A 146 8.68 -14.07 -15.13
CA SER A 146 9.22 -15.27 -15.79
C SER A 146 10.64 -15.09 -16.32
N ARG A 147 10.95 -13.92 -16.86
CA ARG A 147 12.20 -13.63 -17.60
C ARG A 147 13.17 -12.76 -16.84
N GLY A 148 12.83 -12.33 -15.62
CA GLY A 148 13.67 -11.43 -14.83
C GLY A 148 13.70 -10.02 -15.40
N ALA A 149 14.81 -9.31 -15.17
CA ALA A 149 15.01 -7.93 -15.62
C ALA A 149 15.49 -7.87 -17.08
N GLN A 150 14.65 -7.31 -17.94
CA GLN A 150 14.83 -7.28 -19.40
C GLN A 150 15.09 -5.85 -19.90
N PRO A 151 16.12 -5.62 -20.72
CA PRO A 151 16.31 -4.33 -21.38
C PRO A 151 15.27 -4.14 -22.48
N GLY A 152 14.80 -2.91 -22.65
CA GLY A 152 13.82 -2.59 -23.66
C GLY A 152 13.74 -1.11 -23.98
N TYR A 153 12.85 -0.75 -24.90
CA TYR A 153 12.61 0.64 -25.23
C TYR A 153 11.21 1.08 -24.85
N HIS A 154 11.09 2.26 -24.24
CA HIS A 154 9.82 2.96 -24.14
C HIS A 154 9.74 3.98 -25.26
N VAL A 155 8.70 3.86 -26.09
CA VAL A 155 8.40 4.80 -27.17
C VAL A 155 7.18 5.59 -26.75
N HIS A 156 7.29 6.92 -26.82
CA HIS A 156 6.11 7.79 -26.72
C HIS A 156 5.93 8.53 -28.02
N LEU A 157 4.66 8.69 -28.40
CA LEU A 157 4.24 9.29 -29.65
C LEU A 157 3.62 10.66 -29.37
N THR A 158 3.93 11.66 -30.18
CA THR A 158 3.37 13.00 -30.04
C THR A 158 2.50 13.32 -31.23
N CYS A 159 1.32 13.88 -30.98
CA CYS A 159 0.48 14.42 -32.05
C CYS A 159 1.08 15.74 -32.56
N GLU A 160 1.38 15.81 -33.87
CA GLU A 160 1.90 17.03 -34.53
C GLU A 160 0.85 17.81 -35.32
N SER A 161 -0.31 17.20 -35.62
CA SER A 161 -1.41 17.87 -36.32
C SER A 161 -2.16 18.84 -35.40
N MET A 162 -3.13 19.58 -35.96
CA MET A 162 -3.80 20.80 -35.47
C MET A 162 -4.50 20.76 -34.09
N CYS A 163 -4.03 19.96 -33.14
CA CYS A 163 -4.30 20.05 -31.72
C CYS A 163 -3.69 21.38 -31.19
N TYR A 164 -4.24 22.51 -31.62
CA TYR A 164 -3.68 23.86 -31.45
C TYR A 164 -3.69 24.33 -29.97
N LEU A 165 -4.48 23.66 -29.14
CA LEU A 165 -4.66 24.00 -27.74
C LEU A 165 -3.70 23.23 -26.81
N ALA A 166 -3.30 22.01 -27.14
CA ALA A 166 -2.42 21.20 -26.29
C ALA A 166 -1.67 20.13 -27.10
N LYS A 167 -0.34 20.20 -27.14
CA LYS A 167 0.50 19.11 -27.68
C LYS A 167 0.36 17.90 -26.76
N THR A 168 -0.38 16.90 -27.20
CA THR A 168 -0.59 15.67 -26.41
C THR A 168 0.51 14.66 -26.72
N ALA A 169 1.16 14.16 -25.67
CA ALA A 169 2.14 13.08 -25.75
C ALA A 169 1.54 11.80 -25.17
N TYR A 170 1.49 10.74 -25.96
CA TYR A 170 0.95 9.44 -25.58
C TYR A 170 2.10 8.54 -25.13
N HIS A 171 1.98 8.01 -23.92
CA HIS A 171 2.88 7.00 -23.35
C HIS A 171 2.15 5.67 -23.21
N ASN A 172 2.87 4.62 -22.79
CA ASN A 172 2.29 3.28 -22.59
C ASN A 172 1.16 3.25 -21.54
N ASN A 173 1.26 4.00 -20.43
CA ASN A 173 0.27 3.95 -19.34
C ASN A 173 -0.65 5.17 -19.24
N TYR A 174 -0.26 6.30 -19.83
CA TYR A 174 -0.98 7.56 -19.73
C TYR A 174 -0.73 8.43 -20.96
N ARG A 175 -1.58 9.43 -21.16
CA ARG A 175 -1.32 10.56 -22.04
C ARG A 175 -0.99 11.80 -21.22
N VAL A 176 -0.23 12.72 -21.81
CA VAL A 176 0.13 14.00 -21.18
C VAL A 176 -0.58 15.11 -21.92
N VAL A 177 -1.46 15.82 -21.22
CA VAL A 177 -2.22 16.96 -21.72
C VAL A 177 -1.99 18.12 -20.75
N ASP A 178 -1.52 19.25 -21.25
CA ASP A 178 -1.30 20.49 -20.47
C ASP A 178 -0.61 20.29 -19.11
N GLY A 179 0.50 19.53 -19.11
CA GLY A 179 1.29 19.28 -17.90
C GLY A 179 0.64 18.31 -16.91
N THR A 180 -0.44 17.63 -17.29
CA THR A 180 -1.14 16.60 -16.49
C THR A 180 -1.00 15.24 -17.15
N ARG A 181 -0.66 14.21 -16.37
CA ARG A 181 -0.74 12.81 -16.80
C ARG A 181 -2.15 12.29 -16.53
N ILE A 182 -2.78 11.80 -17.59
CA ILE A 182 -4.08 11.16 -17.55
C ILE A 182 -3.88 9.69 -17.88
N TYR A 183 -4.00 8.84 -16.87
CA TYR A 183 -3.85 7.40 -17.02
C TYR A 183 -5.07 6.79 -17.71
N TYR A 184 -4.82 5.82 -18.60
CA TYR A 184 -5.88 5.13 -19.32
C TYR A 184 -6.74 4.29 -18.37
N SER A 185 -8.01 4.09 -18.74
CA SER A 185 -9.01 3.39 -17.93
C SER A 185 -8.88 1.85 -17.95
N THR A 186 -7.66 1.34 -18.18
CA THR A 186 -7.34 -0.10 -18.27
C THR A 186 -6.12 -0.41 -17.42
N THR A 187 -6.07 -1.60 -16.83
CA THR A 187 -4.87 -2.06 -16.11
C THR A 187 -3.74 -2.35 -17.12
N PRO A 188 -2.60 -1.65 -17.07
CA PRO A 188 -1.51 -1.90 -17.99
C PRO A 188 -0.76 -3.18 -17.61
N LYS A 189 -0.32 -3.95 -18.61
CA LYS A 189 0.56 -5.12 -18.41
C LYS A 189 1.92 -4.73 -17.82
N TYR A 190 2.46 -3.59 -18.23
CA TYR A 190 3.75 -3.05 -17.75
C TYR A 190 3.54 -1.66 -17.18
N LEU A 191 3.70 -1.53 -15.87
CA LEU A 191 3.50 -0.31 -15.12
C LEU A 191 4.79 0.50 -15.02
N GLN A 192 4.75 1.77 -15.42
CA GLN A 192 5.85 2.72 -15.28
C GLN A 192 5.96 3.16 -13.82
N VAL A 193 7.04 2.74 -13.15
CA VAL A 193 7.30 3.00 -11.73
C VAL A 193 8.51 3.92 -11.51
N GLY A 194 9.21 4.27 -12.58
CA GLY A 194 10.29 5.24 -12.60
C GLY A 194 10.44 5.86 -13.98
N GLU A 195 11.44 6.73 -14.16
CA GLU A 195 11.69 7.30 -15.49
C GLU A 195 12.08 6.21 -16.51
N HIS A 196 12.83 5.20 -16.04
CA HIS A 196 13.37 4.14 -16.87
C HIS A 196 12.96 2.73 -16.41
N GLN A 197 12.06 2.64 -15.42
CA GLN A 197 11.72 1.39 -14.74
C GLN A 197 10.25 1.05 -14.98
N PHE A 198 10.02 -0.14 -15.51
CA PHE A 198 8.70 -0.69 -15.77
C PHE A 198 8.55 -2.03 -15.09
N VAL A 199 7.41 -2.28 -14.46
CA VAL A 199 7.14 -3.50 -13.70
C VAL A 199 5.95 -4.22 -14.31
N GLU A 200 6.09 -5.51 -14.58
CA GLU A 200 4.98 -6.36 -15.00
C GLU A 200 3.90 -6.44 -13.91
N ASP A 201 2.64 -6.39 -14.29
CA ASP A 201 1.48 -6.48 -13.41
C ASP A 201 1.55 -7.69 -12.46
N ALA A 202 2.00 -8.85 -12.94
CA ALA A 202 2.21 -10.05 -12.14
C ALA A 202 3.27 -9.86 -11.03
N VAL A 203 4.33 -9.09 -11.29
CA VAL A 203 5.35 -8.77 -10.27
C VAL A 203 4.78 -7.80 -9.23
N ALA A 204 4.07 -6.76 -9.66
CA ALA A 204 3.41 -5.82 -8.75
C ALA A 204 2.35 -6.52 -7.88
N ALA A 205 1.57 -7.45 -8.46
CA ALA A 205 0.61 -8.28 -7.75
C ALA A 205 1.29 -9.21 -6.74
N THR A 206 2.46 -9.77 -7.07
CA THR A 206 3.26 -10.60 -6.16
C THR A 206 3.76 -9.80 -4.96
N TRP A 207 4.29 -8.59 -5.16
CA TRP A 207 4.67 -7.72 -4.04
C TRP A 207 3.48 -7.33 -3.17
N THR A 208 2.36 -6.97 -3.78
CA THR A 208 1.14 -6.62 -3.04
C THR A 208 0.64 -7.80 -2.21
N SER A 209 0.65 -9.01 -2.77
CA SER A 209 0.23 -10.23 -2.06
C SER A 209 1.17 -10.57 -0.91
N THR A 210 2.49 -10.43 -1.09
CA THR A 210 3.46 -10.67 0.00
C THR A 210 3.39 -9.60 1.10
N MET A 211 3.03 -8.36 0.78
CA MET A 211 2.69 -7.32 1.77
C MET A 211 1.48 -7.73 2.62
N VAL A 212 0.41 -8.25 2.00
CA VAL A 212 -0.82 -8.66 2.71
C VAL A 212 -0.61 -9.91 3.57
N LEU A 213 0.04 -10.94 3.02
CA LEU A 213 0.13 -12.27 3.64
C LEU A 213 1.31 -12.44 4.59
N GLY A 214 2.42 -11.73 4.35
CA GLY A 214 3.66 -11.93 5.09
C GLY A 214 4.29 -10.65 5.60
N TRP A 215 3.58 -9.52 5.54
CA TRP A 215 4.09 -8.21 5.96
C TRP A 215 5.42 -7.82 5.31
N PHE A 216 5.64 -8.26 4.06
CA PHE A 216 6.88 -7.96 3.35
C PHE A 216 6.99 -6.45 3.11
N SER A 217 8.09 -5.86 3.56
CA SER A 217 8.37 -4.45 3.26
C SER A 217 8.70 -4.28 1.77
N ALA A 218 8.49 -3.07 1.23
CA ALA A 218 8.92 -2.73 -0.12
C ALA A 218 10.44 -2.96 -0.33
N THR A 219 11.24 -2.73 0.71
CA THR A 219 12.69 -3.01 0.70
C THR A 219 12.96 -4.50 0.55
N ASN A 220 12.27 -5.36 1.30
CA ASN A 220 12.40 -6.80 1.17
C ASN A 220 11.90 -7.28 -0.21
N GLY A 221 10.83 -6.68 -0.75
CA GLY A 221 10.35 -6.95 -2.10
C GLY A 221 11.38 -6.65 -3.18
N ALA A 222 12.07 -5.51 -3.07
CA ALA A 222 13.15 -5.13 -3.98
C ALA A 222 14.34 -6.09 -3.86
N HIS A 223 14.79 -6.38 -2.63
CA HIS A 223 15.89 -7.33 -2.39
C HIS A 223 15.58 -8.73 -2.92
N LEU A 224 14.39 -9.24 -2.63
CA LEU A 224 13.95 -10.55 -3.11
C LEU A 224 14.01 -10.60 -4.64
N TYR A 225 13.42 -9.62 -5.32
CA TYR A 225 13.44 -9.57 -6.78
C TYR A 225 14.87 -9.50 -7.32
N ASN A 226 15.71 -8.62 -6.76
CA ASN A 226 17.10 -8.47 -7.19
C ASN A 226 17.91 -9.77 -7.03
N GLN A 227 17.73 -10.48 -5.91
CA GLN A 227 18.47 -11.70 -5.62
C GLN A 227 17.99 -12.91 -6.43
N THR A 228 16.71 -12.96 -6.80
CA THR A 228 16.11 -14.17 -7.40
C THR A 228 15.84 -14.05 -8.90
N LEU A 229 15.51 -12.85 -9.39
CA LEU A 229 15.01 -12.63 -10.75
C LEU A 229 15.85 -11.65 -11.55
N ALA A 230 16.32 -10.53 -10.97
CA ALA A 230 17.03 -9.50 -11.73
C ALA A 230 18.35 -10.01 -12.33
N MET A 231 19.02 -10.94 -11.66
CA MET A 231 20.33 -11.49 -12.04
C MET A 231 20.25 -12.82 -12.80
N ARG A 232 19.06 -13.26 -13.25
CA ARG A 232 18.93 -14.49 -14.06
C ARG A 232 19.73 -14.44 -15.35
N ASP A 233 19.87 -13.26 -15.93
CA ASP A 233 20.76 -12.97 -17.05
C ASP A 233 21.65 -11.80 -16.66
N GLU A 234 22.96 -11.97 -16.65
CA GLU A 234 23.89 -10.87 -16.30
C GLU A 234 24.10 -9.89 -17.47
N VAL A 235 23.71 -10.27 -18.69
CA VAL A 235 24.08 -9.53 -19.89
C VAL A 235 23.08 -8.40 -20.16
N LEU A 236 23.61 -7.19 -20.34
CA LEU A 236 22.94 -6.04 -20.95
C LEU A 236 23.62 -5.71 -22.29
N PRO A 237 22.94 -5.02 -23.22
CA PRO A 237 23.59 -4.46 -24.39
C PRO A 237 24.79 -3.58 -23.97
N PRO A 238 25.92 -3.59 -24.71
CA PRO A 238 27.12 -2.82 -24.34
C PRO A 238 26.89 -1.31 -24.20
N ASP A 239 25.91 -0.75 -24.91
CA ASP A 239 25.52 0.65 -24.91
C ASP A 239 24.40 0.99 -23.90
N TRP A 240 23.99 0.02 -23.08
CA TRP A 240 22.91 0.20 -22.12
C TRP A 240 23.38 0.93 -20.86
N LYS A 241 22.79 2.11 -20.61
CA LYS A 241 23.25 2.99 -19.51
C LYS A 241 22.57 2.71 -18.16
N ILE A 242 21.60 1.80 -18.13
CA ILE A 242 20.67 1.62 -17.02
C ILE A 242 20.88 0.23 -16.42
N GLY A 243 21.13 0.17 -15.11
CA GLY A 243 21.33 -1.09 -14.41
C GLY A 243 20.05 -1.89 -14.18
N LYS A 244 20.19 -3.20 -13.95
CA LYS A 244 19.08 -4.13 -13.67
C LYS A 244 18.55 -4.07 -12.23
N THR A 245 19.16 -3.27 -11.35
CA THR A 245 18.75 -3.22 -9.94
C THR A 245 17.43 -2.50 -9.81
N ILE A 246 16.47 -3.11 -9.12
CA ILE A 246 15.24 -2.43 -8.68
C ILE A 246 15.41 -1.87 -7.27
N GLU A 247 14.88 -0.69 -7.02
CA GLU A 247 14.96 -0.01 -5.73
C GLU A 247 13.66 -0.10 -4.95
N THR A 248 13.74 0.13 -3.63
CA THR A 248 12.58 0.22 -2.73
C THR A 248 11.53 1.22 -3.22
N ALA A 249 11.96 2.34 -3.80
CA ALA A 249 11.06 3.36 -4.33
C ALA A 249 10.18 2.82 -5.46
N HIS A 250 10.75 2.03 -6.37
CA HIS A 250 10.02 1.44 -7.50
C HIS A 250 8.95 0.43 -7.02
N VAL A 251 9.21 -0.33 -5.95
CA VAL A 251 8.23 -1.25 -5.36
C VAL A 251 7.08 -0.47 -4.73
N TRP A 252 7.38 0.62 -4.03
CA TRP A 252 6.34 1.52 -3.50
C TRP A 252 5.52 2.17 -4.59
N ASP A 253 6.15 2.64 -5.67
CA ASP A 253 5.45 3.25 -6.80
C ASP A 253 4.58 2.22 -7.52
N ALA A 254 5.07 0.98 -7.70
CA ALA A 254 4.25 -0.10 -8.24
C ALA A 254 2.97 -0.31 -7.42
N PHE A 255 3.11 -0.38 -6.10
CA PHE A 255 1.99 -0.56 -5.18
C PHE A 255 1.01 0.63 -5.24
N ILE A 256 1.51 1.86 -5.10
CA ILE A 256 0.67 3.07 -5.04
C ILE A 256 -0.08 3.28 -6.36
N ILE A 257 0.63 3.20 -7.49
CA ILE A 257 0.04 3.46 -8.80
C ILE A 257 -0.99 2.38 -9.11
N ASN A 258 -0.67 1.10 -8.86
CA ASN A 258 -1.63 0.02 -9.09
C ASN A 258 -2.89 0.19 -8.23
N ALA A 259 -2.75 0.46 -6.93
CA ALA A 259 -3.91 0.68 -6.05
C ALA A 259 -4.77 1.88 -6.47
N LEU A 260 -4.15 3.01 -6.86
CA LEU A 260 -4.88 4.18 -7.36
C LEU A 260 -5.58 3.93 -8.71
N LEU A 261 -4.95 3.16 -9.61
CA LEU A 261 -5.53 2.80 -10.89
C LEU A 261 -6.75 1.90 -10.71
N GLN A 262 -6.61 0.83 -9.91
CA GLN A 262 -7.73 -0.08 -9.61
C GLN A 262 -8.91 0.67 -8.98
N ASP A 263 -8.63 1.58 -8.05
CA ASP A 263 -9.61 2.45 -7.42
C ASP A 263 -10.33 3.38 -8.41
N SER A 264 -9.60 3.93 -9.39
CA SER A 264 -10.15 4.84 -10.39
C SER A 264 -10.98 4.09 -11.43
N ILE A 265 -10.49 2.94 -11.91
CA ILE A 265 -11.20 2.04 -12.83
C ILE A 265 -12.52 1.58 -12.22
N LYS A 266 -12.51 1.14 -10.95
CA LYS A 266 -13.73 0.71 -10.24
C LYS A 266 -14.78 1.81 -10.15
N ARG A 267 -14.36 3.07 -10.08
CA ARG A 267 -15.25 4.24 -10.02
C ARG A 267 -15.61 4.80 -11.40
N GLY A 268 -15.12 4.20 -12.49
CA GLY A 268 -15.29 4.73 -13.84
C GLY A 268 -14.70 6.13 -14.03
N LYS A 269 -13.57 6.44 -13.36
CA LYS A 269 -12.86 7.72 -13.48
C LYS A 269 -11.43 7.50 -13.97
N GLU A 270 -10.86 8.50 -14.66
CA GLU A 270 -9.44 8.52 -15.01
C GLU A 270 -8.59 8.97 -13.81
N LEU A 271 -7.38 8.42 -13.68
CA LEU A 271 -6.42 8.87 -12.68
C LEU A 271 -5.58 10.02 -13.27
N GLU A 272 -5.68 11.18 -12.63
CA GLU A 272 -4.96 12.40 -13.02
C GLU A 272 -3.92 12.79 -11.97
N VAL A 273 -2.68 13.04 -12.43
CA VAL A 273 -1.56 13.51 -11.60
C VAL A 273 -0.68 14.50 -12.38
N PRO A 274 0.09 15.39 -11.70
CA PRO A 274 1.01 16.29 -12.38
C PRO A 274 2.07 15.54 -13.22
N HIS A 275 2.40 16.06 -14.39
CA HIS A 275 3.44 15.49 -15.25
C HIS A 275 4.86 15.80 -14.75
N THR A 276 5.06 17.00 -14.22
CA THR A 276 6.33 17.50 -13.69
C THR A 276 6.43 17.32 -12.18
N GLY A 277 7.63 17.50 -11.63
CA GLY A 277 7.91 17.36 -10.19
C GLY A 277 8.41 15.97 -9.82
N ASP A 278 8.83 15.86 -8.55
CA ASP A 278 9.48 14.67 -8.03
C ASP A 278 8.53 13.47 -8.02
N GLN A 279 9.05 12.30 -8.40
CA GLN A 279 8.30 11.04 -8.44
C GLN A 279 7.63 10.75 -7.08
N CYS A 280 8.35 11.00 -5.98
CA CYS A 280 7.89 10.72 -4.62
C CYS A 280 6.66 11.55 -4.20
N ASP A 281 6.45 12.72 -4.79
CA ASP A 281 5.34 13.62 -4.48
C ASP A 281 4.19 13.53 -5.51
N ARG A 282 4.44 12.97 -6.70
CA ARG A 282 3.48 12.97 -7.83
C ARG A 282 2.11 12.41 -7.49
N PHE A 283 2.06 11.35 -6.69
CA PHE A 283 0.80 10.66 -6.32
C PHE A 283 0.23 11.10 -4.98
N LYS A 284 0.88 12.04 -4.27
CA LYS A 284 0.50 12.43 -2.91
C LYS A 284 -0.93 12.98 -2.83
N ALA A 285 -1.28 13.90 -3.73
CA ALA A 285 -2.63 14.47 -3.81
C ALA A 285 -3.68 13.42 -4.22
N ALA A 286 -3.33 12.44 -5.06
CA ALA A 286 -4.24 11.35 -5.42
C ALA A 286 -4.50 10.40 -4.25
N MET A 287 -3.46 10.05 -3.49
CA MET A 287 -3.61 9.27 -2.24
C MET A 287 -4.45 10.02 -1.22
N GLU A 288 -4.20 11.32 -1.01
CA GLU A 288 -4.97 12.15 -0.08
C GLU A 288 -6.46 12.22 -0.45
N ARG A 289 -6.78 12.47 -1.73
CA ARG A 289 -8.17 12.43 -2.23
C ARG A 289 -8.84 11.07 -1.97
N ARG A 290 -8.11 9.96 -2.10
CA ARG A 290 -8.64 8.62 -1.79
C ARG A 290 -8.88 8.45 -0.30
N ASN A 291 -7.93 8.86 0.55
CA ASN A 291 -8.06 8.76 2.00
C ASN A 291 -9.26 9.56 2.50
N CYS A 292 -9.42 10.82 2.08
CA CYS A 292 -10.58 11.65 2.44
C CYS A 292 -11.89 10.98 2.05
N ARG A 293 -11.96 10.44 0.83
CA ARG A 293 -13.15 9.72 0.38
C ARG A 293 -13.45 8.48 1.23
N ILE A 294 -12.45 7.69 1.62
CA ILE A 294 -12.66 6.53 2.51
C ILE A 294 -13.18 6.97 3.88
N VAL A 295 -12.74 8.12 4.40
CA VAL A 295 -13.26 8.69 5.64
C VAL A 295 -14.74 9.10 5.50
N GLU A 296 -15.12 9.67 4.36
CA GLU A 296 -16.48 10.19 4.10
C GLU A 296 -17.47 9.10 3.67
N GLU A 297 -17.05 8.18 2.80
CA GLU A 297 -17.90 7.18 2.14
C GLU A 297 -17.69 5.75 2.68
N GLY A 298 -16.65 5.54 3.49
CA GLY A 298 -16.27 4.22 3.98
C GLY A 298 -15.53 3.37 2.94
N GLN A 299 -15.10 2.19 3.38
CA GLN A 299 -14.59 1.15 2.48
C GLN A 299 -15.72 0.32 1.89
N GLU A 300 -15.39 -0.52 0.90
CA GLU A 300 -16.36 -1.35 0.20
C GLU A 300 -17.20 -2.21 1.15
N GLU A 301 -16.60 -2.75 2.21
CA GLU A 301 -17.27 -3.62 3.18
C GLU A 301 -17.89 -2.87 4.38
N ILE A 302 -18.08 -1.54 4.29
CA ILE A 302 -18.71 -0.75 5.37
C ILE A 302 -20.09 -1.28 5.78
N ALA A 303 -20.88 -1.72 4.81
CA ALA A 303 -22.22 -2.27 4.98
C ALA A 303 -22.23 -3.81 5.13
N HIS A 304 -21.09 -4.43 5.43
CA HIS A 304 -20.96 -5.88 5.44
C HIS A 304 -21.86 -6.54 6.49
N ALA A 305 -22.56 -7.60 6.08
CA ALA A 305 -23.25 -8.53 6.93
C ALA A 305 -23.08 -9.98 6.42
N CYS A 306 -23.12 -10.93 7.33
CA CYS A 306 -23.05 -12.36 7.06
C CYS A 306 -23.59 -13.12 8.28
N ASP A 307 -23.76 -14.43 8.13
CA ASP A 307 -24.33 -15.30 9.19
C ASP A 307 -23.48 -15.34 10.47
N LYS A 308 -22.21 -14.89 10.41
CA LYS A 308 -21.30 -14.81 11.58
C LYS A 308 -21.34 -13.48 12.32
N CYS A 309 -21.75 -12.39 11.67
CA CYS A 309 -21.70 -11.05 12.27
C CYS A 309 -23.05 -10.40 12.47
N MET A 310 -24.11 -10.98 11.89
CA MET A 310 -25.49 -10.63 12.15
C MET A 310 -26.25 -11.90 12.54
N ARG A 311 -27.03 -11.81 13.62
CA ARG A 311 -27.96 -12.85 14.03
C ARG A 311 -29.39 -12.33 13.87
N VAL A 312 -30.25 -13.14 13.29
CA VAL A 312 -31.69 -12.87 13.19
C VAL A 312 -32.41 -13.94 13.99
N THR A 313 -33.29 -13.52 14.91
CA THR A 313 -34.06 -14.40 15.78
C THR A 313 -35.55 -14.12 15.61
N GLU A 314 -36.36 -15.17 15.58
CA GLU A 314 -37.81 -15.03 15.62
C GLU A 314 -38.26 -14.85 17.07
N ASN A 315 -39.09 -13.83 17.32
CA ASN A 315 -39.70 -13.55 18.60
C ASN A 315 -40.97 -14.40 18.78
N ASP A 316 -41.45 -14.54 20.02
CA ASP A 316 -42.64 -15.34 20.35
C ASP A 316 -43.93 -14.86 19.64
N ASP A 317 -43.97 -13.61 19.18
CA ASP A 317 -45.08 -13.01 18.43
C ASP A 317 -44.98 -13.21 16.89
N GLY A 318 -43.97 -13.94 16.42
CA GLY A 318 -43.69 -14.18 15.00
C GLY A 318 -43.01 -13.02 14.28
N THR A 319 -42.60 -11.97 15.01
CA THR A 319 -41.74 -10.91 14.46
C THR A 319 -40.27 -11.33 14.48
N PHE A 320 -39.42 -10.69 13.67
CA PHE A 320 -37.99 -10.97 13.65
C PHE A 320 -37.21 -9.84 14.32
N GLY A 321 -36.39 -10.20 15.31
CA GLY A 321 -35.32 -9.36 15.84
C GLY A 321 -34.03 -9.59 15.09
N LYS A 322 -33.17 -8.56 15.03
CA LYS A 322 -31.78 -8.71 14.57
C LYS A 322 -30.82 -8.15 15.61
N VAL A 323 -29.63 -8.74 15.67
CA VAL A 323 -28.50 -8.22 16.43
C VAL A 323 -27.27 -8.26 15.55
N GLN A 324 -26.69 -7.09 15.33
CA GLN A 324 -25.42 -6.94 14.63
C GLN A 324 -24.39 -6.34 15.58
N VAL A 325 -23.29 -7.06 15.78
CA VAL A 325 -22.25 -6.69 16.73
C VAL A 325 -21.10 -5.97 16.01
N LEU A 326 -20.50 -5.04 16.73
CA LEU A 326 -19.25 -4.40 16.39
C LEU A 326 -18.27 -4.57 17.56
N VAL A 327 -17.05 -5.00 17.25
CA VAL A 327 -15.97 -5.15 18.23
C VAL A 327 -14.91 -4.11 17.92
N CYS A 328 -14.49 -3.34 18.93
CA CYS A 328 -13.47 -2.31 18.80
C CYS A 328 -12.29 -2.62 19.71
N ASP A 329 -11.09 -2.51 19.17
CA ASP A 329 -9.84 -2.61 19.93
C ASP A 329 -8.74 -1.80 19.22
N GLY A 330 -7.73 -1.40 19.97
CA GLY A 330 -6.63 -0.57 19.50
C GLY A 330 -5.28 -1.26 19.59
N LEU A 331 -4.36 -0.88 18.71
CA LEU A 331 -2.97 -1.32 18.81
C LEU A 331 -1.97 -0.17 18.62
N SER A 332 -0.81 -0.31 19.24
CA SER A 332 0.28 0.66 19.19
C SER A 332 1.05 0.62 17.86
N ILE A 333 0.35 0.93 16.77
CA ILE A 333 0.90 1.24 15.45
C ILE A 333 0.57 2.68 15.09
N GLY A 334 1.49 3.33 14.39
CA GLY A 334 1.34 4.75 14.12
C GLY A 334 2.43 5.30 13.24
N HIS A 335 2.27 6.58 12.91
CA HIS A 335 3.21 7.35 12.10
C HIS A 335 3.75 8.56 12.88
N PRO A 336 4.86 9.18 12.42
CA PRO A 336 5.33 10.45 12.97
C PRO A 336 4.24 11.53 12.91
N CYS A 337 4.04 12.25 14.01
CA CYS A 337 3.06 13.35 14.13
C CYS A 337 3.67 14.57 14.84
N CYS A 338 2.94 15.68 14.81
CA CYS A 338 3.31 16.88 15.54
C CYS A 338 3.46 16.59 17.04
N SER A 339 4.49 17.15 17.67
CA SER A 339 4.74 16.97 19.10
C SER A 339 3.80 17.75 20.04
N VAL A 340 2.88 18.54 19.49
CA VAL A 340 1.82 19.20 20.27
C VAL A 340 0.73 18.18 20.56
N PHE A 341 0.33 18.07 21.83
CA PHE A 341 -0.68 17.11 22.27
C PHE A 341 -1.99 17.26 21.48
N ARG A 342 -2.50 16.13 20.96
CA ARG A 342 -3.73 16.04 20.13
C ARG A 342 -3.70 16.82 18.80
N CYS A 343 -2.57 17.33 18.36
CA CYS A 343 -2.45 17.94 17.05
C CYS A 343 -2.55 16.87 15.95
N THR A 344 -3.50 17.06 15.02
CA THR A 344 -3.77 16.15 13.89
C THR A 344 -3.14 16.61 12.59
N GLU A 345 -2.56 17.82 12.56
CA GLU A 345 -1.88 18.34 11.37
C GLU A 345 -0.64 17.51 11.03
N ALA A 346 -0.58 17.04 9.78
CA ALA A 346 0.53 16.25 9.30
C ALA A 346 1.84 17.05 9.26
N LEU A 347 2.95 16.36 9.55
CA LEU A 347 4.28 16.94 9.40
C LEU A 347 4.61 17.14 7.91
N LYS A 348 5.28 18.25 7.58
CA LYS A 348 5.79 18.48 6.22
C LYS A 348 6.88 17.46 5.84
N LYS A 349 7.73 17.11 6.81
CA LYS A 349 8.74 16.04 6.72
C LYS A 349 8.70 15.24 8.02
N ASN A 350 8.90 13.93 7.92
CA ASN A 350 8.86 13.03 9.07
C ASN A 350 9.96 13.31 10.12
N SER A 351 11.00 14.06 9.75
CA SER A 351 12.07 14.51 10.64
C SER A 351 11.74 15.79 11.43
N HIS A 352 10.64 16.49 11.13
CA HIS A 352 10.24 17.71 11.85
C HIS A 352 9.54 17.34 13.16
N ARG A 353 9.77 18.13 14.23
CA ARG A 353 9.07 17.93 15.51
C ARG A 353 7.67 18.52 15.47
N PHE A 354 7.51 19.64 14.78
CA PHE A 354 6.25 20.38 14.70
C PHE A 354 5.72 20.46 13.27
N CYS A 355 4.39 20.49 13.15
CA CYS A 355 3.71 20.80 11.90
C CYS A 355 3.85 22.28 11.54
N GLN A 356 3.32 22.69 10.39
CA GLN A 356 3.49 24.06 9.90
C GLN A 356 2.87 25.12 10.82
N SER A 357 1.69 24.87 11.41
CA SER A 357 1.05 25.79 12.37
C SER A 357 1.87 25.97 13.65
N HIS A 358 2.58 24.92 14.06
CA HIS A 358 3.39 24.89 15.28
C HIS A 358 4.89 25.08 15.03
N ALA A 359 5.29 25.50 13.82
CA ALA A 359 6.71 25.67 13.48
C ALA A 359 7.43 26.69 14.38
N HIS A 360 6.70 27.64 14.95
CA HIS A 360 7.23 28.62 15.90
C HIS A 360 7.76 27.97 17.20
N LEU A 361 7.27 26.79 17.58
CA LEU A 361 7.74 26.05 18.76
C LEU A 361 9.15 25.46 18.58
N GLU A 362 9.70 25.43 17.35
CA GLU A 362 11.12 25.10 17.16
C GLU A 362 12.04 26.18 17.76
N LEU A 363 11.53 27.39 17.99
CA LEU A 363 12.27 28.50 18.60
C LEU A 363 12.12 28.55 20.12
N VAL A 364 11.33 27.65 20.71
CA VAL A 364 11.03 27.58 22.15
C VAL A 364 11.76 26.38 22.77
N CYS A 365 12.22 26.53 24.01
CA CYS A 365 12.90 25.48 24.73
C CYS A 365 12.10 24.17 24.75
N SER A 366 12.79 23.05 24.47
CA SER A 366 12.15 21.72 24.40
C SER A 366 11.74 21.12 25.75
N ILE A 367 12.02 21.81 26.86
CA ILE A 367 11.59 21.39 28.18
C ILE A 367 10.14 21.82 28.39
N VAL A 368 9.28 20.86 28.72
CA VAL A 368 7.85 21.09 28.93
C VAL A 368 7.66 22.09 30.08
N GLY A 369 6.96 23.18 29.79
CA GLY A 369 6.71 24.28 30.74
C GLY A 369 7.79 25.37 30.76
N CYS A 370 8.72 25.37 29.81
CA CYS A 370 9.67 26.46 29.59
C CYS A 370 9.36 27.20 28.29
N ASP A 371 9.12 28.51 28.38
CA ASP A 371 8.78 29.37 27.23
C ASP A 371 9.98 30.21 26.73
N GLU A 372 11.17 29.98 27.29
CA GLU A 372 12.39 30.72 26.92
C GLU A 372 12.88 30.32 25.52
N PRO A 373 13.49 31.26 24.76
CA PRO A 373 13.98 30.99 23.42
C PRO A 373 15.17 30.02 23.43
N VAL A 374 15.28 29.21 22.36
CA VAL A 374 16.43 28.30 22.17
C VAL A 374 17.72 29.06 21.89
N VAL A 375 18.84 28.46 22.30
CA VAL A 375 20.18 28.90 21.91
C VAL A 375 20.51 28.36 20.52
N GLU A 376 21.22 29.14 19.71
CA GLU A 376 21.65 28.72 18.37
C GLU A 376 22.40 27.37 18.42
N GLY A 377 21.99 26.42 17.56
CA GLY A 377 22.54 25.07 17.51
C GLY A 377 22.03 24.09 18.58
N ARG A 378 21.16 24.54 19.48
CA ARG A 378 20.52 23.71 20.53
C ARG A 378 19.01 23.72 20.40
N LYS A 379 18.36 22.75 21.05
CA LYS A 379 16.89 22.67 21.22
C LYS A 379 16.44 23.17 22.59
N THR A 380 17.35 23.71 23.38
CA THR A 380 17.14 24.21 24.75
C THR A 380 17.58 25.66 24.91
N CYS A 381 17.06 26.33 25.95
CA CYS A 381 17.40 27.71 26.27
C CYS A 381 18.78 27.83 26.94
N ALA A 382 19.12 29.02 27.43
CA ALA A 382 20.40 29.30 28.09
C ALA A 382 20.55 28.66 29.49
N ASP A 383 19.48 28.04 30.02
CA ASP A 383 19.52 27.36 31.32
C ASP A 383 20.46 26.14 31.27
N ALA A 384 21.44 26.12 32.17
CA ALA A 384 22.46 25.07 32.23
C ALA A 384 21.88 23.67 32.51
N VAL A 385 20.79 23.56 33.27
CA VAL A 385 20.10 22.29 33.52
C VAL A 385 19.43 21.80 32.23
N HIS A 386 18.75 22.69 31.50
CA HIS A 386 18.10 22.32 30.24
C HIS A 386 19.13 21.87 29.19
N GLN A 387 20.26 22.57 29.08
CA GLN A 387 21.34 22.17 28.18
C GLN A 387 21.93 20.81 28.56
N LYS A 388 22.13 20.54 29.86
CA LYS A 388 22.55 19.22 30.34
C LYS A 388 21.54 18.11 29.99
N VAL A 389 20.24 18.40 30.04
CA VAL A 389 19.19 17.46 29.62
C VAL A 389 19.33 17.10 28.14
N GLU A 390 19.57 18.10 27.28
CA GLU A 390 19.82 17.87 25.84
C GLU A 390 21.13 17.12 25.59
N ASP A 391 22.20 17.44 26.30
CA ASP A 391 23.49 16.74 26.17
C ASP A 391 23.32 15.25 26.54
N LYS A 392 22.61 14.96 27.64
CA LYS A 392 22.29 13.59 28.08
C LYS A 392 21.44 12.81 27.09
N TYR A 393 20.51 13.49 26.40
CA TYR A 393 19.72 12.89 25.34
C TYR A 393 20.60 12.38 24.20
N TYR A 394 21.51 13.22 23.68
CA TYR A 394 22.39 12.83 22.58
C TYR A 394 23.46 11.80 22.99
N GLU A 395 23.92 11.81 24.24
CA GLU A 395 24.81 10.77 24.79
C GLU A 395 24.16 9.37 24.73
N ARG A 396 22.84 9.25 25.02
CA ARG A 396 22.12 7.95 24.99
C ARG A 396 21.89 7.44 23.58
N GLY A 397 21.65 8.32 22.61
CA GLY A 397 21.35 7.95 21.21
C GLY A 397 22.40 7.01 20.61
N GLY A 398 23.68 7.19 20.95
CA GLY A 398 24.77 6.33 20.50
C GLY A 398 24.82 4.95 21.18
N VAL A 399 24.47 4.84 22.46
CA VAL A 399 24.64 3.62 23.27
C VAL A 399 23.38 2.73 23.27
N SER A 400 22.19 3.32 23.30
CA SER A 400 20.91 2.59 23.33
C SER A 400 20.63 1.87 22.01
N PHE A 401 20.97 2.49 20.87
CA PHE A 401 20.87 1.86 19.55
C PHE A 401 21.67 0.54 19.48
N ILE A 402 22.89 0.54 20.03
CA ILE A 402 23.78 -0.63 20.06
C ILE A 402 23.22 -1.76 20.94
N LEU A 403 22.66 -1.42 22.11
CA LEU A 403 22.09 -2.41 23.04
C LEU A 403 20.77 -3.00 22.52
N ARG A 404 19.92 -2.18 21.88
CA ARG A 404 18.62 -2.59 21.33
C ARG A 404 18.78 -3.47 20.08
N GLU A 405 19.79 -3.20 19.26
CA GLU A 405 20.18 -4.06 18.12
C GLU A 405 20.67 -5.44 18.59
N ARG A 406 21.41 -5.51 19.71
CA ARG A 406 21.82 -6.79 20.31
C ARG A 406 20.62 -7.60 20.80
N TYR A 407 19.66 -6.97 21.48
CA TYR A 407 18.46 -7.66 21.98
C TYR A 407 17.56 -8.18 20.84
N ARG A 408 17.37 -7.39 19.76
CA ARG A 408 16.59 -7.82 18.59
C ARG A 408 17.18 -9.04 17.88
N ARG A 409 18.50 -9.14 17.78
CA ARG A 409 19.17 -10.31 17.18
C ARG A 409 18.96 -11.60 17.98
N THR A 410 18.70 -11.49 19.27
CA THR A 410 18.41 -12.66 20.13
C THR A 410 16.95 -13.12 19.97
N ASN A 411 16.01 -12.20 19.79
CA ASN A 411 14.57 -12.51 19.74
C ASN A 411 13.99 -12.74 18.33
N ALA A 412 14.67 -12.32 17.25
CA ALA A 412 14.19 -12.47 15.86
C ALA A 412 14.27 -13.92 15.30
N SER A 413 14.61 -14.91 16.13
CA SER A 413 14.83 -16.30 15.71
C SER A 413 13.55 -17.12 15.52
N VAL A 414 12.36 -16.60 15.84
CA VAL A 414 11.10 -17.38 15.79
C VAL A 414 9.91 -16.51 15.37
N VAL A 415 9.60 -16.49 14.07
CA VAL A 415 8.22 -16.26 13.60
C VAL A 415 7.96 -17.23 12.45
N ALA A 416 7.20 -18.28 12.75
CA ALA A 416 6.72 -19.27 11.78
C ALA A 416 5.40 -18.79 11.14
N PRO A 417 5.08 -19.23 9.91
CA PRO A 417 3.80 -18.91 9.28
C PRO A 417 2.65 -19.63 9.98
N THR A 418 1.48 -19.00 9.93
CA THR A 418 0.23 -19.35 10.59
C THR A 418 -0.22 -20.80 10.39
N ASN A 419 -0.27 -21.55 11.50
CA ASN A 419 -1.31 -22.53 11.88
C ASN A 419 -0.96 -23.20 13.21
N SER A 420 -0.78 -22.42 14.27
CA SER A 420 -0.82 -22.91 15.65
C SER A 420 -0.83 -21.74 16.63
N VAL A 421 -1.66 -21.90 17.65
CA VAL A 421 -1.73 -21.03 18.82
C VAL A 421 -0.38 -21.07 19.53
N SER A 422 0.34 -19.94 19.56
CA SER A 422 1.35 -19.70 20.58
C SER A 422 1.51 -18.21 20.88
N THR A 423 1.09 -17.89 22.11
CA THR A 423 1.61 -16.92 23.08
C THR A 423 2.14 -15.58 22.59
N SER A 424 1.39 -14.54 22.98
CA SER A 424 1.76 -13.14 23.14
C SER A 424 3.26 -12.90 23.30
N VAL A 425 3.89 -12.43 22.24
CA VAL A 425 5.11 -11.65 22.35
C VAL A 425 4.65 -10.22 22.58
N ASP A 426 4.67 -9.78 23.83
CA ASP A 426 4.46 -8.38 24.17
C ASP A 426 5.55 -7.56 23.47
N ASN A 427 5.24 -7.05 22.29
CA ASN A 427 6.01 -6.02 21.60
C ASN A 427 5.79 -4.70 22.34
N VAL A 428 6.31 -4.59 23.56
CA VAL A 428 6.36 -3.34 24.31
C VAL A 428 7.35 -2.44 23.60
N MET A 429 6.85 -1.61 22.69
CA MET A 429 7.56 -0.40 22.35
C MET A 429 7.46 0.55 23.53
N VAL A 430 8.61 0.99 24.01
CA VAL A 430 8.76 2.34 24.55
C VAL A 430 8.23 3.27 23.48
N THR A 431 6.98 3.70 23.64
CA THR A 431 6.46 4.90 22.99
C THR A 431 7.49 5.99 23.25
N ASP A 432 7.95 6.70 22.21
CA ASP A 432 8.78 7.91 22.33
C ASP A 432 7.94 9.04 22.97
N LEU A 433 7.36 8.77 24.14
CA LEU A 433 6.67 9.72 24.99
C LEU A 433 7.71 10.71 25.52
N GLN A 434 7.20 11.87 25.95
CA GLN A 434 7.95 12.84 26.74
C GLN A 434 8.94 12.15 27.66
N GLU A 435 10.22 12.39 27.41
CA GLU A 435 11.28 11.76 28.18
C GLU A 435 11.36 12.45 29.53
N GLU A 436 11.38 11.66 30.59
CA GLU A 436 11.45 12.14 31.97
C GLU A 436 12.90 12.13 32.46
N PHE A 437 13.34 13.25 33.01
CA PHE A 437 14.67 13.45 33.54
C PHE A 437 14.57 13.88 35.00
N SER A 438 15.18 13.12 35.90
CA SER A 438 15.36 13.53 37.29
C SER A 438 16.55 14.46 37.41
N VAL A 439 16.36 15.57 38.13
CA VAL A 439 17.39 16.55 38.43
C VAL A 439 17.72 16.48 39.92
N GLY A 440 18.99 16.19 40.23
CA GLY A 440 19.53 16.19 41.60
C GLY A 440 19.83 17.60 42.11
N GLU A 441 20.05 17.72 43.43
CA GLU A 441 20.33 19.00 44.11
C GLU A 441 21.62 19.68 43.65
N ASP A 442 22.57 18.92 43.11
CA ASP A 442 23.84 19.37 42.51
C ASP A 442 23.71 19.75 41.02
N GLY A 443 22.50 19.67 40.46
CA GLY A 443 22.25 19.84 39.03
C GLY A 443 22.77 18.67 38.18
N ASP A 444 22.97 17.49 38.77
CA ASP A 444 23.11 16.22 38.04
C ASP A 444 21.78 15.86 37.37
N VAL A 445 21.84 15.43 36.11
CA VAL A 445 20.65 15.10 35.31
C VAL A 445 20.72 13.63 34.93
N ARG A 446 19.70 12.86 35.36
CA ARG A 446 19.56 11.44 35.05
C ARG A 446 18.24 11.18 34.36
N MET A 447 18.29 10.56 33.18
CA MET A 447 17.07 10.12 32.50
C MET A 447 16.43 8.96 33.27
N MET A 448 15.11 8.97 33.38
CA MET A 448 14.31 7.87 33.92
C MET A 448 13.95 6.90 32.80
N ASP A 449 13.99 5.58 33.09
CA ASP A 449 13.43 4.61 32.16
C ASP A 449 11.89 4.66 32.24
N PRO A 450 11.18 4.62 31.10
CA PRO A 450 9.74 4.70 31.10
C PRO A 450 9.16 3.51 31.86
N ALA A 451 8.34 3.78 32.87
CA ALA A 451 7.53 2.77 33.52
C ALA A 451 6.66 2.09 32.46
N THR A 452 6.63 0.75 32.46
CA THR A 452 5.70 -0.05 31.65
C THR A 452 4.28 0.44 31.93
N SER A 453 3.71 1.19 30.99
CA SER A 453 2.34 1.67 31.05
C SER A 453 1.38 0.50 30.83
N SER A 454 1.13 -0.24 31.90
CA SER A 454 -0.05 -1.08 32.01
C SER A 454 -1.27 -0.17 31.89
N SER A 455 -2.08 -0.36 30.86
CA SER A 455 -3.42 0.23 30.79
C SER A 455 -4.21 -0.28 31.99
N VAL A 456 -4.44 0.63 32.94
CA VAL A 456 -5.53 0.72 33.93
C VAL A 456 -4.98 1.53 35.10
N GLY A 457 -5.66 2.62 35.46
CA GLY A 457 -5.39 3.38 36.66
C GLY A 457 -5.43 2.49 37.90
N GLN A 458 -4.25 2.15 38.43
CA GLN A 458 -4.09 1.67 39.79
C GLN A 458 -2.95 2.44 40.43
N ALA A 459 -3.23 3.00 41.61
CA ALA A 459 -2.19 3.37 42.56
C ALA A 459 -1.34 2.13 42.83
N VAL A 460 -0.06 2.20 42.46
CA VAL A 460 0.96 1.20 42.78
C VAL A 460 1.42 1.46 44.21
N ASP A 461 0.84 0.70 45.15
CA ASP A 461 1.49 0.42 46.43
C ASP A 461 2.41 -0.79 46.26
N ASP A 462 3.65 -0.58 46.71
CA ASP A 462 4.72 -1.53 47.04
C ASP A 462 5.21 -2.52 45.97
N LEU A 463 6.46 -2.29 45.53
CA LEU A 463 7.59 -3.22 45.65
C LEU A 463 8.87 -2.51 45.13
N ASP A 464 9.72 -2.04 46.03
CA ASP A 464 11.03 -1.47 45.72
C ASP A 464 12.08 -2.11 46.64
N GLU A 465 12.87 -3.05 46.12
CA GLU A 465 14.06 -3.58 46.78
C GLU A 465 15.26 -3.48 45.83
N CYS A 466 15.75 -2.25 45.64
CA CYS A 466 17.13 -2.02 45.22
C CYS A 466 17.64 -0.69 45.78
N GLY A 467 18.73 -0.76 46.54
CA GLY A 467 19.27 0.35 47.31
C GLY A 467 19.79 1.52 46.44
N ALA A 468 19.03 2.60 46.41
CA ALA A 468 19.54 3.95 46.22
C ALA A 468 18.83 4.88 47.21
N LYS A 469 19.62 5.61 48.01
CA LYS A 469 19.11 6.54 49.03
C LYS A 469 18.18 7.58 48.37
N LYS A 470 16.87 7.48 48.60
CA LYS A 470 15.92 8.56 48.29
C LYS A 470 16.17 9.70 49.31
N SER A 471 16.40 10.92 48.84
CA SER A 471 16.52 12.10 49.72
C SER A 471 15.13 12.54 50.20
N GLU A 472 15.05 13.08 51.41
CA GLU A 472 13.80 13.45 52.09
C GLU A 472 13.09 14.69 51.51
N GLN A 473 13.61 15.31 50.43
CA GLN A 473 13.00 16.47 49.75
C GLN A 473 12.67 16.29 48.26
N GLY A 474 12.88 15.10 47.68
CA GLY A 474 12.35 14.71 46.36
C GLY A 474 13.08 15.28 45.13
N ASN A 475 13.49 14.41 44.21
CA ASN A 475 14.08 14.82 42.92
C ASN A 475 13.02 15.52 42.06
N ARG A 476 13.36 16.65 41.42
CA ARG A 476 12.48 17.31 40.44
C ARG A 476 12.53 16.54 39.12
N VAL A 477 11.36 16.17 38.59
CA VAL A 477 11.24 15.52 37.27
C VAL A 477 10.95 16.58 36.21
N LEU A 478 11.83 16.69 35.22
CA LEU A 478 11.64 17.49 34.00
C LEU A 478 11.18 16.58 32.86
N LYS A 479 10.30 17.09 32.01
CA LYS A 479 9.87 16.43 30.78
C LYS A 479 10.45 17.15 29.58
N ALA A 480 10.98 16.44 28.60
CA ALA A 480 11.55 17.03 27.39
C ALA A 480 10.98 16.41 26.10
N ILE A 481 10.95 17.21 25.03
CA ILE A 481 10.47 16.81 23.70
C ILE A 481 11.56 17.09 22.66
N PHE A 482 12.55 16.23 22.52
CA PHE A 482 13.66 16.46 21.56
C PHE A 482 13.40 15.93 20.16
N SER A 483 12.48 14.97 20.01
CA SER A 483 12.10 14.36 18.74
C SER A 483 10.64 14.65 18.38
N GLN A 484 10.29 14.29 17.15
CA GLN A 484 8.92 14.18 16.72
C GLN A 484 8.20 13.12 17.57
N GLN A 485 6.91 13.36 17.82
CA GLN A 485 6.05 12.38 18.46
C GLN A 485 5.51 11.39 17.43
N ARG A 486 4.83 10.36 17.92
CA ARG A 486 4.12 9.39 17.10
C ARG A 486 2.64 9.41 17.48
N THR A 487 1.79 9.05 16.54
CA THR A 487 0.38 8.79 16.87
C THR A 487 0.30 7.72 17.96
N HIS A 488 -0.69 7.84 18.84
CA HIS A 488 -0.75 7.06 20.07
C HIS A 488 -1.08 5.60 19.75
N ASN A 489 -2.19 5.38 19.04
CA ASN A 489 -2.62 4.07 18.57
C ASN A 489 -3.54 4.19 17.35
N GLU A 490 -3.72 3.05 16.69
CA GLU A 490 -4.73 2.85 15.65
C GLU A 490 -5.86 2.00 16.24
N GLN A 491 -7.08 2.50 16.17
CA GLN A 491 -8.30 1.80 16.56
C GLN A 491 -8.93 1.16 15.33
N ILE A 492 -9.41 -0.08 15.45
CA ILE A 492 -10.18 -0.74 14.41
C ILE A 492 -11.56 -1.13 14.90
N ALA A 493 -12.55 -0.98 14.04
CA ALA A 493 -13.90 -1.47 14.24
C ALA A 493 -14.10 -2.70 13.34
N VAL A 494 -14.38 -3.84 13.96
CA VAL A 494 -14.38 -5.16 13.31
C VAL A 494 -15.70 -5.86 13.55
N ARG A 495 -16.25 -6.48 12.51
CA ARG A 495 -17.37 -7.41 12.62
C ARG A 495 -16.88 -8.74 13.23
N PRO A 496 -17.69 -9.48 14.00
CA PRO A 496 -17.32 -10.80 14.54
C PRO A 496 -16.80 -11.83 13.51
N CYS A 497 -17.11 -11.65 12.22
CA CYS A 497 -16.61 -12.48 11.12
C CYS A 497 -15.17 -12.13 10.68
N GLY A 498 -14.55 -11.09 11.25
CA GLY A 498 -13.21 -10.62 10.94
C GLY A 498 -13.14 -9.49 9.91
N VAL A 499 -14.24 -9.07 9.31
CA VAL A 499 -14.28 -7.93 8.38
C VAL A 499 -14.10 -6.62 9.13
N ILE A 500 -13.10 -5.84 8.74
CA ILE A 500 -12.84 -4.50 9.30
C ILE A 500 -13.74 -3.50 8.58
N VAL A 501 -14.58 -2.77 9.31
CA VAL A 501 -15.53 -1.82 8.74
C VAL A 501 -15.09 -0.37 8.92
N GLY A 502 -14.14 -0.12 9.82
CA GLY A 502 -13.58 1.20 10.04
C GLY A 502 -12.29 1.17 10.82
N ARG A 503 -11.56 2.29 10.77
CA ARG A 503 -10.39 2.53 11.60
C ARG A 503 -10.26 4.01 11.94
N ALA A 504 -9.53 4.32 13.01
CA ALA A 504 -9.20 5.69 13.38
C ALA A 504 -7.82 5.77 14.03
N THR A 505 -7.04 6.77 13.64
CA THR A 505 -5.76 7.09 14.24
C THR A 505 -5.94 8.07 15.39
N PHE A 506 -5.50 7.71 16.60
CA PHE A 506 -5.62 8.57 17.78
C PHE A 506 -4.32 9.32 18.07
N HIS A 507 -4.45 10.59 18.45
CA HIS A 507 -3.34 11.50 18.71
C HIS A 507 -3.21 11.79 20.22
N GLY A 508 -2.03 11.57 20.78
CA GLY A 508 -1.67 11.92 22.16
C GLY A 508 -2.23 11.02 23.25
N ALA A 509 -3.45 10.48 23.12
CA ALA A 509 -4.04 9.59 24.12
C ALA A 509 -5.16 8.70 23.54
N GLU A 510 -5.31 7.51 24.12
CA GLU A 510 -6.51 6.69 23.98
C GLU A 510 -7.58 7.13 24.99
N ALA A 511 -8.33 8.17 24.63
CA ALA A 511 -9.45 8.62 25.44
C ALA A 511 -10.75 7.92 25.01
N VAL A 512 -11.56 7.50 25.98
CA VAL A 512 -12.91 6.93 25.75
C VAL A 512 -13.81 7.87 24.93
N SER A 513 -13.64 9.18 25.09
CA SER A 513 -14.33 10.18 24.27
C SER A 513 -13.95 10.12 22.79
N ASN A 514 -12.72 9.72 22.44
CA ASN A 514 -12.33 9.52 21.05
C ASN A 514 -13.00 8.27 20.46
N ILE A 515 -13.22 7.21 21.26
CA ILE A 515 -13.95 6.01 20.83
C ILE A 515 -15.42 6.34 20.55
N ASP A 516 -16.07 7.12 21.42
CA ASP A 516 -17.44 7.62 21.20
C ASP A 516 -17.53 8.42 19.89
N LEU A 517 -16.60 9.36 19.66
CA LEU A 517 -16.54 10.13 18.41
C LEU A 517 -16.31 9.23 17.19
N PHE A 518 -15.42 8.25 17.29
CA PHE A 518 -15.15 7.30 16.22
C PHE A 518 -16.39 6.46 15.88
N LEU A 519 -17.06 5.89 16.88
CA LEU A 519 -18.26 5.08 16.68
C LEU A 519 -19.40 5.89 16.07
N LYS A 520 -19.63 7.12 16.56
CA LYS A 520 -20.64 8.03 16.00
C LYS A 520 -20.28 8.48 14.58
N ALA A 521 -19.00 8.71 14.30
CA ALA A 521 -18.53 9.03 12.95
C ALA A 521 -18.78 7.87 11.97
N LEU A 522 -18.51 6.62 12.37
CA LEU A 522 -18.83 5.46 11.54
C LEU A 522 -20.33 5.37 11.23
N CYS A 523 -21.19 5.69 12.19
CA CYS A 523 -22.64 5.70 11.99
C CYS A 523 -23.15 6.82 11.07
N ASN A 524 -22.31 7.81 10.75
CA ASN A 524 -22.64 8.84 9.76
C ASN A 524 -22.22 8.45 8.34
N ILE A 525 -21.44 7.36 8.18
CA ILE A 525 -21.01 6.90 6.86
C ILE A 525 -22.19 6.20 6.17
N PRO A 526 -22.51 6.56 4.91
CA PRO A 526 -23.59 5.93 4.16
C PRO A 526 -23.46 4.39 4.10
N GLY A 527 -24.54 3.70 4.46
CA GLY A 527 -24.61 2.23 4.45
C GLY A 527 -24.11 1.55 5.72
N PHE A 528 -23.44 2.26 6.63
CA PHE A 528 -23.16 1.72 7.97
C PHE A 528 -24.42 1.79 8.83
N GLN A 529 -24.81 0.65 9.41
CA GLN A 529 -25.90 0.62 10.39
C GLN A 529 -25.34 0.69 11.80
N LYS A 530 -25.97 1.52 12.64
CA LYS A 530 -25.68 1.58 14.07
C LYS A 530 -25.79 0.17 14.67
N PRO A 531 -24.76 -0.32 15.37
CA PRO A 531 -24.76 -1.68 15.90
C PRO A 531 -25.71 -1.79 17.10
N GLU A 532 -26.40 -2.93 17.21
CA GLU A 532 -27.18 -3.27 18.41
C GLU A 532 -26.27 -3.74 19.56
N GLY A 533 -25.04 -4.20 19.26
CA GLY A 533 -24.03 -4.56 20.27
C GLY A 533 -22.66 -3.97 19.98
N PHE A 534 -22.04 -3.36 20.98
CA PHE A 534 -20.70 -2.79 20.89
C PHE A 534 -19.80 -3.36 21.99
N ILE A 535 -18.76 -4.07 21.57
CA ILE A 535 -17.80 -4.73 22.45
C ILE A 535 -16.50 -3.94 22.47
N TYR A 536 -16.05 -3.55 23.66
CA TYR A 536 -14.86 -2.73 23.87
C TYR A 536 -14.28 -2.93 25.28
N ASP A 537 -12.96 -3.01 25.41
CA ASP A 537 -12.26 -3.27 26.69
C ASP A 537 -12.63 -2.28 27.82
N CYS A 538 -12.79 -1.01 27.46
CA CYS A 538 -13.19 0.05 28.39
C CYS A 538 -14.68 0.44 28.22
N ALA A 539 -15.55 -0.50 27.82
CA ALA A 539 -16.98 -0.24 27.67
C ALA A 539 -17.64 0.27 28.97
N CYS A 540 -17.13 -0.13 30.14
CA CYS A 540 -17.61 0.39 31.43
C CYS A 540 -17.37 1.89 31.60
N ASP A 541 -16.22 2.40 31.16
CA ASP A 541 -15.90 3.83 31.25
C ASP A 541 -16.73 4.61 30.23
N LEU A 542 -16.97 4.03 29.05
CA LEU A 542 -17.85 4.60 28.04
C LEU A 542 -19.29 4.70 28.56
N HIS A 543 -19.80 3.62 29.15
CA HIS A 543 -21.13 3.58 29.73
C HIS A 543 -21.29 4.64 30.83
N GLN A 544 -20.32 4.79 31.73
CA GLN A 544 -20.34 5.84 32.76
C GLN A 544 -20.35 7.25 32.16
N GLN A 545 -19.49 7.53 31.18
CA GLN A 545 -19.37 8.86 30.57
C GLN A 545 -20.56 9.24 29.68
N ARG A 546 -21.34 8.25 29.24
CA ARG A 546 -22.49 8.43 28.33
C ARG A 546 -23.82 8.03 28.96
N GLN A 547 -23.86 7.87 30.28
CA GLN A 547 -25.08 7.58 31.00
C GLN A 547 -26.13 8.69 30.74
N GLY A 548 -27.28 8.32 30.18
CA GLY A 548 -28.35 9.25 29.82
C GLY A 548 -28.22 9.89 28.43
N ASP A 549 -27.24 9.51 27.61
CA ASP A 549 -27.20 9.85 26.19
C ASP A 549 -28.14 8.91 25.41
N PRO A 550 -29.25 9.41 24.82
CA PRO A 550 -30.23 8.58 24.10
C PRO A 550 -29.63 7.83 22.91
N TRP A 551 -28.46 8.25 22.43
CA TRP A 551 -27.74 7.52 21.40
C TRP A 551 -27.39 6.09 21.87
N TYR A 552 -27.22 5.82 23.15
CA TYR A 552 -26.84 4.50 23.65
C TYR A 552 -28.02 3.63 24.11
N ASP A 553 -29.25 4.13 24.14
CA ASP A 553 -30.43 3.42 24.68
C ASP A 553 -30.68 2.04 24.03
N ASN A 554 -30.31 1.89 22.76
CA ASN A 554 -30.50 0.66 21.98
C ASN A 554 -29.16 -0.01 21.61
N VAL A 555 -28.10 0.21 22.38
CA VAL A 555 -26.77 -0.39 22.16
C VAL A 555 -26.36 -1.17 23.40
N ALA A 556 -26.22 -2.49 23.27
CA ALA A 556 -25.61 -3.33 24.27
C ALA A 556 -24.12 -2.99 24.39
N LEU A 557 -23.72 -2.31 25.47
CA LEU A 557 -22.33 -1.99 25.78
C LEU A 557 -21.72 -3.11 26.64
N CYS A 558 -20.78 -3.83 26.05
CA CYS A 558 -20.21 -5.04 26.64
C CYS A 558 -18.68 -4.94 26.70
N VAL A 559 -18.08 -5.37 27.82
CA VAL A 559 -16.64 -5.58 27.88
C VAL A 559 -16.29 -6.90 27.21
N ASP A 560 -15.16 -7.00 26.50
CA ASP A 560 -14.70 -8.28 25.95
C ASP A 560 -14.58 -9.35 27.06
N VAL A 561 -14.95 -10.60 26.74
CA VAL A 561 -15.00 -11.70 27.71
C VAL A 561 -13.63 -11.99 28.31
N PHE A 562 -12.57 -11.98 27.51
CA PHE A 562 -11.21 -12.22 28.00
C PHE A 562 -10.76 -11.05 28.88
N HIS A 563 -11.00 -9.81 28.45
CA HIS A 563 -10.62 -8.63 29.23
C HIS A 563 -11.41 -8.54 30.56
N PHE A 564 -12.70 -8.85 30.54
CA PHE A 564 -13.56 -8.89 31.72
C PHE A 564 -13.06 -9.92 32.76
N LEU A 565 -12.67 -11.11 32.31
CA LEU A 565 -12.21 -12.18 33.21
C LEU A 565 -10.81 -11.96 33.77
N ASN A 566 -9.90 -11.34 33.00
CA ASN A 566 -8.47 -11.31 33.33
C ASN A 566 -7.92 -9.93 33.73
N LYS A 567 -8.60 -8.84 33.34
CA LYS A 567 -8.08 -7.47 33.50
C LYS A 567 -8.99 -6.59 34.37
N HIS A 568 -10.30 -6.85 34.41
CA HIS A 568 -11.19 -6.18 35.36
C HIS A 568 -11.18 -6.87 36.73
N LYS A 569 -11.10 -6.06 37.79
CA LYS A 569 -11.30 -6.57 39.14
C LYS A 569 -12.76 -6.99 39.31
N VAL A 570 -13.00 -8.15 39.94
CA VAL A 570 -14.35 -8.61 40.32
C VAL A 570 -15.07 -7.56 41.20
N THR A 571 -14.31 -6.73 41.92
CA THR A 571 -14.84 -5.63 42.75
C THR A 571 -15.25 -4.39 41.96
N HIS A 572 -15.01 -4.33 40.64
CA HIS A 572 -15.45 -3.22 39.80
C HIS A 572 -16.96 -3.31 39.53
N LYS A 573 -17.74 -2.93 40.55
CA LYS A 573 -19.21 -3.10 40.61
C LYS A 573 -19.94 -2.54 39.40
N HIS A 574 -19.55 -1.36 38.91
CA HIS A 574 -20.20 -0.76 37.75
C HIS A 574 -20.09 -1.63 36.50
N CYS A 575 -18.90 -2.16 36.22
CA CYS A 575 -18.68 -3.06 35.07
C CYS A 575 -19.51 -4.35 35.21
N GLN A 576 -19.55 -4.94 36.41
CA GLN A 576 -20.32 -6.16 36.69
C GLN A 576 -21.84 -5.96 36.49
N GLU A 577 -22.37 -4.79 36.82
CA GLU A 577 -23.81 -4.50 36.81
C GLU A 577 -24.33 -3.91 35.48
N ASN A 578 -23.44 -3.40 34.61
CA ASN A 578 -23.87 -2.66 33.42
C ASN A 578 -23.19 -3.11 32.12
N CYS A 579 -22.04 -3.79 32.18
CA CYS A 579 -21.26 -4.16 30.99
C CYS A 579 -20.83 -5.63 30.98
N ASN A 580 -21.43 -6.45 31.84
CA ASN A 580 -21.14 -7.87 31.91
C ASN A 580 -21.76 -8.58 30.69
N PRO A 581 -20.96 -9.30 29.89
CA PRO A 581 -21.45 -10.03 28.72
C PRO A 581 -22.68 -10.90 29.01
N ALA A 582 -22.76 -11.52 30.19
CA ALA A 582 -23.86 -12.43 30.56
C ALA A 582 -25.22 -11.73 30.69
N MET A 583 -25.25 -10.40 30.72
CA MET A 583 -26.48 -9.60 30.73
C MET A 583 -27.16 -9.51 29.36
N TYR A 584 -26.49 -9.97 28.29
CA TYR A 584 -26.97 -9.87 26.91
C TYR A 584 -27.18 -11.28 26.31
N PRO A 585 -28.29 -11.98 26.64
CA PRO A 585 -28.59 -13.32 26.12
C PRO A 585 -28.53 -13.43 24.60
N GLU A 586 -28.84 -12.34 23.89
CA GLU A 586 -28.79 -12.23 22.44
C GLU A 586 -27.37 -12.41 21.85
N LEU A 587 -26.33 -12.23 22.67
CA LEU A 587 -24.93 -12.47 22.30
C LEU A 587 -24.48 -13.93 22.55
N MET A 588 -25.30 -14.71 23.27
CA MET A 588 -25.00 -16.10 23.65
C MET A 588 -25.64 -17.11 22.68
N THR A 589 -25.13 -18.34 22.64
CA THR A 589 -25.77 -19.45 21.91
C THR A 589 -27.16 -19.76 22.47
N ASP A 590 -28.04 -20.39 21.69
CA ASP A 590 -29.43 -20.71 22.10
C ASP A 590 -29.48 -21.54 23.40
N ASP A 591 -28.51 -22.43 23.59
CA ASP A 591 -28.34 -23.26 24.78
C ASP A 591 -27.62 -22.56 25.96
N LYS A 592 -27.19 -21.30 25.75
CA LYS A 592 -26.44 -20.46 26.70
C LYS A 592 -25.14 -21.08 27.22
N THR A 593 -24.56 -22.04 26.48
CA THR A 593 -23.29 -22.69 26.87
C THR A 593 -22.05 -21.94 26.38
N GLY A 594 -22.22 -21.01 25.43
CA GLY A 594 -21.12 -20.21 24.90
C GLY A 594 -21.58 -18.91 24.25
N TRP A 595 -20.64 -18.26 23.56
CA TRP A 595 -20.86 -17.01 22.81
C TRP A 595 -21.15 -17.30 21.34
N PHE A 596 -22.18 -16.67 20.79
CA PHE A 596 -22.47 -16.77 19.36
C PHE A 596 -21.46 -15.98 18.55
N PHE A 597 -21.13 -14.76 19.01
CA PHE A 597 -20.17 -13.88 18.35
C PHE A 597 -18.75 -14.06 18.89
N ASN A 598 -17.76 -14.03 18.01
CA ASN A 598 -16.36 -14.00 18.41
C ASN A 598 -15.99 -12.60 18.94
N THR A 599 -15.95 -12.44 20.26
CA THR A 599 -15.65 -11.16 20.93
C THR A 599 -14.16 -10.80 20.85
N SER A 600 -13.26 -11.80 20.76
CA SER A 600 -11.81 -11.59 20.66
C SER A 600 -11.32 -11.36 19.23
N ILE A 601 -12.22 -11.15 18.26
CA ILE A 601 -11.84 -10.99 16.85
C ILE A 601 -10.98 -9.74 16.60
N ALA A 602 -11.19 -8.68 17.38
CA ALA A 602 -10.46 -7.43 17.22
C ALA A 602 -9.00 -7.59 17.64
N GLU A 603 -8.72 -8.27 18.76
CA GLU A 603 -7.37 -8.64 19.20
C GLU A 603 -6.66 -9.51 18.13
N GLN A 604 -7.34 -10.53 17.60
CA GLN A 604 -6.80 -11.38 16.53
C GLN A 604 -6.48 -10.59 15.26
N THR A 605 -7.33 -9.61 14.94
CA THR A 605 -7.13 -8.73 13.79
C THR A 605 -6.00 -7.73 14.04
N ASN A 606 -5.83 -7.27 15.28
CA ASN A 606 -4.71 -6.43 15.72
C ASN A 606 -3.38 -7.16 15.65
N LEU A 607 -3.32 -8.47 15.88
CA LEU A 607 -2.11 -9.27 15.61
C LEU A 607 -1.70 -9.19 14.14
N TRP A 608 -2.66 -9.29 13.21
CA TRP A 608 -2.37 -9.12 11.80
C TRP A 608 -1.96 -7.68 11.46
N LEU A 609 -2.67 -6.67 11.97
CA LEU A 609 -2.34 -5.27 11.70
C LEU A 609 -0.98 -4.87 12.31
N GLY A 610 -0.60 -5.46 13.45
CA GLY A 610 0.67 -5.26 14.13
C GLY A 610 1.89 -5.71 13.33
N GLY A 611 1.74 -6.67 12.41
CA GLY A 611 2.83 -7.08 11.51
C GLY A 611 3.35 -5.94 10.61
N TYR A 612 2.54 -4.90 10.38
CA TYR A 612 2.93 -3.71 9.61
C TYR A 612 3.72 -2.68 10.40
N GLN A 613 3.98 -2.88 11.70
CA GLN A 613 4.58 -1.87 12.57
C GLN A 613 5.92 -1.35 12.03
N ALA A 614 6.78 -2.23 11.53
CA ALA A 614 8.07 -1.84 10.95
C ALA A 614 7.93 -1.02 9.65
N ILE A 615 6.92 -1.34 8.82
CA ILE A 615 6.64 -0.63 7.58
C ILE A 615 6.08 0.75 7.89
N CYS A 616 5.07 0.83 8.75
CA CYS A 616 4.37 2.06 9.09
C CYS A 616 5.24 3.05 9.85
N ARG A 617 6.31 2.57 10.51
CA ARG A 617 7.14 3.38 11.41
C ARG A 617 7.66 4.67 10.76
N GLU A 618 8.03 4.61 9.49
CA GLU A 618 8.64 5.74 8.78
C GLU A 618 7.72 6.36 7.72
N LEU A 619 6.47 5.91 7.62
CA LEU A 619 5.52 6.47 6.66
C LEU A 619 5.00 7.82 7.15
N GLY A 620 4.89 8.80 6.24
CA GLY A 620 4.14 10.02 6.53
C GLY A 620 2.62 9.77 6.52
N ALA A 621 1.85 10.62 7.19
CA ALA A 621 0.41 10.45 7.42
C ALA A 621 -0.41 10.02 6.19
N ILE A 622 -0.21 10.69 5.04
CA ILE A 622 -0.95 10.39 3.80
C ILE A 622 -0.67 8.95 3.32
N LYS A 623 0.61 8.57 3.29
CA LYS A 623 1.03 7.24 2.82
C LYS A 623 0.70 6.15 3.84
N PHE A 624 0.78 6.46 5.14
CA PHE A 624 0.34 5.58 6.22
C PHE A 624 -1.15 5.22 6.06
N ASN A 625 -2.02 6.22 5.95
CA ASN A 625 -3.45 6.01 5.78
C ASN A 625 -3.77 5.23 4.50
N PHE A 626 -3.18 5.65 3.37
CA PHE A 626 -3.37 4.99 2.09
C PHE A 626 -2.93 3.51 2.13
N PHE A 627 -1.79 3.22 2.75
CA PHE A 627 -1.26 1.86 2.87
C PHE A 627 -2.16 0.98 3.73
N LEU A 628 -2.52 1.43 4.93
CA LEU A 628 -3.38 0.64 5.82
C LEU A 628 -4.76 0.41 5.21
N ASP A 629 -5.36 1.43 4.59
CA ASP A 629 -6.66 1.27 3.94
C ASP A 629 -6.61 0.24 2.81
N GLU A 630 -5.55 0.25 2.00
CA GLU A 630 -5.37 -0.73 0.94
C GLU A 630 -5.13 -2.15 1.46
N MET A 631 -4.32 -2.31 2.52
CA MET A 631 -4.12 -3.62 3.17
C MET A 631 -5.44 -4.16 3.75
N ILE A 632 -6.22 -3.32 4.41
CA ILE A 632 -7.53 -3.67 4.96
C ILE A 632 -8.49 -4.07 3.85
N ARG A 633 -8.55 -3.29 2.76
CA ARG A 633 -9.42 -3.58 1.62
C ARG A 633 -9.10 -4.96 1.03
N LEU A 634 -7.82 -5.25 0.80
CA LEU A 634 -7.35 -6.53 0.27
C LEU A 634 -7.65 -7.69 1.22
N ARG A 635 -7.40 -7.53 2.51
CA ARG A 635 -7.74 -8.54 3.53
C ARG A 635 -9.24 -8.80 3.58
N ASN A 636 -10.06 -7.75 3.61
CA ASN A 636 -11.50 -7.87 3.66
C ASN A 636 -12.04 -8.62 2.45
N ALA A 637 -11.55 -8.31 1.24
CA ALA A 637 -11.94 -9.04 0.03
C ALA A 637 -11.67 -10.56 0.15
N GLU A 638 -10.53 -10.93 0.73
CA GLU A 638 -10.20 -12.34 0.97
C GLU A 638 -11.07 -12.98 2.06
N ILE A 639 -11.31 -12.28 3.18
CA ILE A 639 -12.21 -12.76 4.24
C ILE A 639 -13.63 -12.98 3.71
N VAL A 640 -14.16 -12.04 2.92
CA VAL A 640 -15.49 -12.16 2.30
C VAL A 640 -15.55 -13.37 1.37
N ARG A 641 -14.52 -13.58 0.56
CA ARG A 641 -14.41 -14.76 -0.32
C ARG A 641 -14.39 -16.07 0.47
N GLN A 642 -13.66 -16.10 1.60
CA GLN A 642 -13.62 -17.27 2.48
C GLN A 642 -14.97 -17.53 3.14
N LEU A 643 -15.66 -16.48 3.64
CA LEU A 643 -17.00 -16.59 4.21
C LEU A 643 -18.00 -17.17 3.20
N ALA A 644 -17.97 -16.68 1.96
CA ALA A 644 -18.80 -17.21 0.87
C ALA A 644 -18.50 -18.69 0.60
N THR A 645 -17.22 -19.06 0.52
CA THR A 645 -16.78 -20.45 0.28
C THR A 645 -17.21 -21.39 1.41
N GLN A 646 -17.25 -20.89 2.64
CA GLN A 646 -17.68 -21.64 3.83
C GLN A 646 -19.21 -21.65 4.02
N GLY A 647 -19.98 -20.98 3.15
CA GLY A 647 -21.44 -20.97 3.21
C GLY A 647 -22.05 -20.01 4.23
N TYR A 648 -21.31 -19.02 4.73
CA TYR A 648 -21.80 -18.01 5.69
C TYR A 648 -22.48 -16.80 5.02
N ASN A 649 -22.82 -16.92 3.74
CA ASN A 649 -23.60 -15.97 2.94
C ASN A 649 -23.23 -14.51 3.21
N PRO A 650 -22.13 -13.94 2.68
CA PRO A 650 -21.87 -12.52 2.83
C PRO A 650 -22.79 -11.68 1.94
N TRP A 651 -23.39 -10.62 2.49
CA TRP A 651 -24.20 -9.63 1.78
C TRP A 651 -23.91 -8.20 2.30
N ARG A 652 -24.56 -7.21 1.69
CA ARG A 652 -24.47 -5.80 2.11
C ARG A 652 -25.83 -5.35 2.64
N THR A 653 -25.86 -4.78 3.84
CA THR A 653 -27.09 -4.21 4.40
C THR A 653 -27.58 -3.08 3.50
N PRO A 654 -28.85 -3.07 3.07
CA PRO A 654 -29.38 -1.96 2.30
C PRO A 654 -29.28 -0.66 3.08
N ALA A 655 -28.91 0.43 2.41
CA ALA A 655 -28.77 1.76 3.03
C ALA A 655 -30.08 2.26 3.70
N ASN A 656 -31.23 1.66 3.34
CA ASN A 656 -32.57 2.01 3.85
C ASN A 656 -33.31 0.82 4.49
N ALA A 657 -32.62 -0.25 4.91
CA ALA A 657 -33.27 -1.36 5.62
C ALA A 657 -33.34 -1.08 7.13
N LEU A 658 -34.28 -0.20 7.49
CA LEU A 658 -35.19 -0.19 8.65
C LEU A 658 -35.67 1.22 8.96
#